data_AF-A0A2R6MVW9-F1
#
_entry.id   AF-A0A2R6MVW9-F1
#
_cell.length_a   1.000
_cell.length_b   1.000
_cell.length_c   1.000
_cell.angle_alpha   90.00
_cell.angle_beta   90.00
_cell.angle_gamma   90.00
#
_symmetry.space_group_name_H-M   'P 1'
#
loop_
_entity.id
_entity.type
_entity.pdbx_description
1 polymer ?
#
loop_
_entity_poly.entity_id
_entity_poly.type
_entity_poly.pdbx_seq_one_letter_code
_entity_poly.pdbx_strand_id
1 'polypeptide(L)'
;MVLEHVQLAVGVGALDLLGLWHSRELAGAAIQCRGAGSLSATADKTAAVTDTDVVGVDCPFGLPRPVVEKLDGPATWRETVRWVSETFVDADEFAGRCKAATRAATDGDRTYLRRATDGPVGAKSPYHFFTQQQAFHGVRDVLAPLLDRGAGVAPMTGEPADGKPRVVEVYPAGTLRRLGLPDESYKTASDEARRTRERILAGLEAGDDDPGRAGGRPVTVADGRTRERVLADDGGPNGTSRSTTDGTTRWRGTSTSESRERSGFVAGRRCTGMDPADLSVTIVDGYVDEPAHFGVPPYVSTYPRYVAGALVDAGVPESAVAYHAIDDLRDERDRWNDVADADLTVYVGGMTVPGKYVGGTPAEPDEVREIAWVADDTTLLGGPVRFGVGEENKGAVETERDDLDYDFVAKGDVEAAAHDLVCSGLEGFGDRMRDNEEVARWARRGAFVVEDHPNHPEYLIAELETSRGCAYRCSFCTEPLYGNPAFRSAESVVREVEALYGEGVRQFRLGRQADILAFGGDGERPNPDALRRLYGGIREVAPELETLHLDNMNPVTIVDYPELSREAIRVIAEHNTPGDVAAFGLESADPVVQEENNLLVSAEECLEAVRVVNEEAGWRPGGEGDPRHGSAGGSTPPNFGDDAARRLPKLLPGINLVHGLMGEREETFEHNRRFLERVYDEGLVLRRVNIRQVMAFDGTEMSDTGAEIAHDHKKQFKRYKRAVREEIDNPMLQRVAPSGTVLQGVRLEYHENGTTFGRQPGTYPLLVGVPGERPLGRTIDVAVVDHGYRSVTGVPYPLSAGEATMTELTAVPGLGEQRAAELLRGRPYDDAADLPDVGVDIERFLAVEGDDRGDVTPDPA
;
A
#
# COMPACT_ATOMS: atom_id res chain seq x y z
N MET A 1 24.42 -13.60 6.86
CA MET A 1 25.69 -13.90 7.58
C MET A 1 25.33 -14.40 8.97
N VAL A 2 24.82 -15.63 9.09
CA VAL A 2 24.13 -16.07 10.32
C VAL A 2 24.34 -17.55 10.69
N LEU A 3 25.54 -18.11 10.48
CA LEU A 3 26.11 -18.77 11.65
C LEU A 3 26.26 -17.59 12.65
N GLU A 4 25.89 -17.70 13.93
CA GLU A 4 26.44 -18.68 14.86
C GLU A 4 25.49 -18.88 16.05
N HIS A 5 25.14 -20.12 16.40
CA HIS A 5 24.96 -20.63 17.77
C HIS A 5 24.63 -22.12 17.68
N VAL A 6 25.46 -22.99 18.26
CA VAL A 6 25.07 -24.38 18.58
C VAL A 6 25.29 -24.56 20.07
N GLN A 7 24.23 -24.41 20.86
CA GLN A 7 24.30 -24.46 22.32
C GLN A 7 24.30 -25.93 22.81
N LEU A 8 25.47 -26.56 22.78
CA LEU A 8 25.71 -27.89 23.35
C LEU A 8 25.55 -27.87 24.89
N ALA A 9 24.33 -28.06 25.38
CA ALA A 9 24.09 -28.52 26.75
C ALA A 9 24.48 -30.01 26.87
N VAL A 10 25.22 -30.36 27.93
CA VAL A 10 25.82 -31.70 28.16
C VAL A 10 25.66 -32.11 29.62
N GLY A 11 24.90 -33.15 29.92
CA GLY A 11 24.62 -33.56 31.31
C GLY A 11 24.53 -35.07 31.53
N VAL A 12 24.94 -35.51 32.73
CA VAL A 12 24.91 -36.91 33.20
C VAL A 12 24.08 -36.99 34.48
N GLY A 13 22.85 -37.50 34.39
CA GLY A 13 21.92 -37.65 35.53
C GLY A 13 21.29 -36.35 36.07
N ALA A 14 21.96 -35.21 35.89
CA ALA A 14 21.45 -33.85 35.98
C ALA A 14 21.91 -33.03 34.76
N LEU A 15 21.28 -31.88 34.53
CA LEU A 15 21.61 -30.97 33.43
C LEU A 15 22.59 -29.90 33.92
N ASP A 16 23.86 -30.28 33.99
CA ASP A 16 24.98 -29.37 34.25
C ASP A 16 25.34 -28.63 32.96
N LEU A 17 25.68 -27.34 33.04
CA LEU A 17 26.20 -26.61 31.87
C LEU A 17 27.74 -26.66 31.88
N LEU A 18 28.30 -27.64 31.16
CA LEU A 18 29.76 -27.87 31.07
C LEU A 18 30.48 -26.93 30.09
N GLY A 19 29.74 -26.17 29.26
CA GLY A 19 30.33 -25.20 28.35
C GLY A 19 29.34 -24.61 27.35
N LEU A 20 29.79 -23.58 26.64
CA LEU A 20 29.21 -23.05 25.39
C LEU A 20 30.35 -22.86 24.38
N TRP A 21 30.05 -22.84 23.09
CA TRP A 21 31.05 -22.66 22.03
C TRP A 21 30.50 -21.78 20.89
N HIS A 22 31.25 -20.73 20.54
CA HIS A 22 30.94 -19.81 19.46
C HIS A 22 31.49 -20.35 18.12
N SER A 23 30.86 -20.10 16.97
CA SER A 23 31.29 -20.76 15.73
C SER A 23 32.63 -20.22 15.19
N ARG A 24 33.04 -18.99 15.54
CA ARG A 24 34.41 -18.49 15.32
C ARG A 24 35.45 -19.24 16.17
N GLU A 25 35.08 -19.77 17.35
CA GLU A 25 35.92 -20.71 18.11
C GLU A 25 35.91 -22.12 17.45
N LEU A 26 34.82 -22.49 16.77
CA LEU A 26 34.79 -23.67 15.91
C LEU A 26 35.67 -23.51 14.66
N ALA A 27 35.77 -22.30 14.09
CA ALA A 27 36.49 -21.99 12.85
C ALA A 27 37.93 -21.42 13.03
N GLY A 28 38.42 -21.29 14.26
CA GLY A 28 39.61 -20.50 14.62
C GLY A 28 41.00 -21.02 14.20
N ALA A 29 41.21 -21.40 12.94
CA ALA A 29 42.56 -21.61 12.38
C ALA A 29 42.61 -21.34 10.86
N ALA A 30 43.29 -20.24 10.49
CA ALA A 30 43.50 -19.72 9.13
C ALA A 30 42.25 -19.11 8.42
N ILE A 31 42.37 -17.82 8.09
CA ILE A 31 41.43 -17.01 7.32
C ILE A 31 41.75 -17.12 5.81
N GLN A 32 40.75 -16.83 4.96
CA GLN A 32 40.79 -16.74 3.48
C GLN A 32 41.00 -18.07 2.71
N CYS A 33 39.92 -18.52 2.08
CA CYS A 33 40.01 -19.15 0.76
C CYS A 33 38.76 -18.80 -0.08
N ARG A 34 38.95 -18.48 -1.37
CA ARG A 34 37.85 -18.39 -2.35
C ARG A 34 37.77 -19.73 -3.10
N GLY A 35 36.56 -20.24 -3.32
CA GLY A 35 36.34 -21.50 -4.04
C GLY A 35 36.14 -22.70 -3.11
N ALA A 36 35.67 -23.81 -3.68
CA ALA A 36 35.22 -24.97 -2.92
C ALA A 36 36.38 -25.77 -2.29
N GLY A 37 36.20 -26.21 -1.04
CA GLY A 37 36.99 -27.28 -0.43
C GLY A 37 37.67 -26.95 0.91
N SER A 38 36.91 -26.92 2.01
CA SER A 38 37.36 -27.40 3.32
C SER A 38 36.18 -27.50 4.31
N LEU A 39 35.83 -28.71 4.74
CA LEU A 39 34.85 -28.98 5.81
C LEU A 39 35.36 -30.03 6.82
N SER A 40 36.68 -30.24 6.90
CA SER A 40 37.29 -31.20 7.82
C SER A 40 37.20 -30.78 9.30
N ALA A 41 37.18 -29.47 9.58
CA ALA A 41 37.19 -28.94 10.94
C ALA A 41 35.97 -29.35 11.79
N THR A 42 34.80 -29.56 11.17
CA THR A 42 33.60 -30.03 11.86
C THR A 42 33.77 -31.47 12.34
N ALA A 43 34.28 -32.35 11.47
CA ALA A 43 34.40 -33.78 11.72
C ALA A 43 35.29 -34.12 12.94
N ASP A 44 36.40 -33.40 13.11
CA ASP A 44 37.30 -33.58 14.26
C ASP A 44 36.70 -33.06 15.57
N LYS A 45 35.79 -32.08 15.51
CA LYS A 45 35.07 -31.55 16.68
C LYS A 45 33.83 -32.39 17.02
N THR A 46 33.19 -33.05 16.04
CA THR A 46 32.18 -34.10 16.31
C THR A 46 32.74 -35.25 17.15
N ALA A 47 34.04 -35.54 17.04
CA ALA A 47 34.71 -36.55 17.85
C ALA A 47 34.92 -36.12 19.32
N ALA A 48 34.93 -34.82 19.65
CA ALA A 48 34.99 -34.37 21.04
C ALA A 48 33.66 -34.56 21.80
N VAL A 49 32.56 -34.83 21.06
CA VAL A 49 31.21 -35.02 21.61
C VAL A 49 30.97 -36.47 22.06
N THR A 50 31.89 -37.41 21.80
CA THR A 50 31.65 -38.83 22.11
C THR A 50 31.84 -39.21 23.59
N ASP A 51 32.38 -38.31 24.42
CA ASP A 51 32.46 -38.48 25.88
C ASP A 51 31.23 -37.86 26.60
N THR A 52 30.08 -37.75 25.90
CA THR A 52 28.87 -37.08 26.40
C THR A 52 27.61 -37.92 26.19
N ASP A 53 26.74 -38.00 27.20
CA ASP A 53 25.49 -38.78 27.14
C ASP A 53 24.40 -38.08 26.29
N VAL A 54 24.27 -36.75 26.43
CA VAL A 54 23.22 -35.93 25.81
C VAL A 54 23.80 -34.62 25.28
N VAL A 55 23.28 -34.15 24.14
CA VAL A 55 23.71 -32.97 23.39
C VAL A 55 22.49 -32.16 22.96
N GLY A 56 22.40 -30.91 23.43
CA GLY A 56 21.47 -29.92 22.87
C GLY A 56 21.95 -29.32 21.55
N VAL A 57 21.03 -29.01 20.64
CA VAL A 57 21.29 -28.25 19.41
C VAL A 57 20.14 -27.22 19.23
N ASP A 58 20.47 -25.92 19.13
CA ASP A 58 19.52 -24.79 18.91
C ASP A 58 19.02 -24.77 17.45
N CYS A 59 18.45 -25.92 17.06
CA CYS A 59 18.23 -26.35 15.68
C CYS A 59 17.43 -27.68 15.63
N PRO A 60 16.16 -27.64 15.17
CA PRO A 60 15.34 -28.82 14.79
C PRO A 60 15.90 -29.81 13.73
N PHE A 61 15.30 -31.02 13.54
CA PHE A 61 15.86 -32.20 12.78
C PHE A 61 15.33 -32.87 11.39
N GLY A 62 14.12 -32.68 10.77
CA GLY A 62 13.63 -32.88 9.37
C GLY A 62 12.47 -31.89 8.95
N LEU A 63 11.63 -32.05 7.91
CA LEU A 63 10.62 -31.00 7.49
C LEU A 63 9.13 -31.29 7.83
N PRO A 64 8.20 -30.28 7.84
CA PRO A 64 6.75 -30.52 7.92
C PRO A 64 6.24 -31.43 6.81
N ARG A 65 5.44 -32.44 7.16
CA ARG A 65 5.12 -33.55 6.25
C ARG A 65 4.51 -33.14 4.88
N PRO A 66 3.53 -32.22 4.78
CA PRO A 66 2.95 -31.84 3.49
C PRO A 66 3.97 -31.21 2.52
N VAL A 67 4.95 -30.49 3.06
CA VAL A 67 6.04 -29.85 2.28
C VAL A 67 6.97 -30.92 1.70
N VAL A 68 7.32 -31.93 2.51
CA VAL A 68 8.11 -33.08 2.04
C VAL A 68 7.36 -33.84 0.95
N GLU A 69 6.05 -34.02 1.09
CA GLU A 69 5.22 -34.74 0.12
C GLU A 69 5.05 -33.99 -1.21
N LYS A 70 4.91 -32.66 -1.17
CA LYS A 70 4.83 -31.83 -2.39
C LYS A 70 6.17 -31.61 -3.10
N LEU A 71 7.29 -32.03 -2.49
CA LEU A 71 8.64 -32.01 -3.09
C LEU A 71 9.12 -33.42 -3.51
N ASP A 72 8.21 -34.40 -3.63
CA ASP A 72 8.50 -35.82 -3.88
C ASP A 72 9.52 -36.42 -2.89
N GLY A 73 9.57 -35.86 -1.67
CA GLY A 73 10.51 -36.20 -0.63
C GLY A 73 10.19 -37.53 0.08
N PRO A 74 11.21 -38.18 0.67
CA PRO A 74 11.10 -39.56 1.14
C PRO A 74 10.18 -39.73 2.35
N ALA A 75 9.73 -40.95 2.58
CA ALA A 75 8.72 -41.28 3.59
C ALA A 75 9.25 -41.34 5.03
N THR A 76 10.52 -41.72 5.24
CA THR A 76 11.09 -41.77 6.60
C THR A 76 11.98 -40.57 6.91
N TRP A 77 11.95 -40.12 8.16
CA TRP A 77 12.70 -38.96 8.63
C TRP A 77 14.22 -39.04 8.35
N ARG A 78 14.84 -40.22 8.57
CA ARG A 78 16.28 -40.42 8.31
C ARG A 78 16.63 -40.25 6.83
N GLU A 79 15.73 -40.63 5.94
CA GLU A 79 15.88 -40.37 4.51
C GLU A 79 15.64 -38.89 4.21
N THR A 80 14.70 -38.21 4.88
CA THR A 80 14.47 -36.76 4.74
C THR A 80 15.74 -35.96 5.08
N VAL A 81 16.46 -36.33 6.15
CA VAL A 81 17.74 -35.70 6.54
C VAL A 81 18.78 -35.80 5.42
N ARG A 82 18.99 -36.98 4.84
CA ARG A 82 19.93 -37.16 3.72
C ARG A 82 19.44 -36.45 2.46
N TRP A 83 18.15 -36.54 2.16
CA TRP A 83 17.54 -35.88 1.01
C TRP A 83 17.72 -34.35 1.06
N VAL A 84 17.48 -33.70 2.20
CA VAL A 84 17.79 -32.26 2.38
C VAL A 84 19.29 -31.98 2.20
N SER A 85 20.14 -32.89 2.70
CA SER A 85 21.60 -32.75 2.61
C SER A 85 22.15 -32.89 1.18
N GLU A 86 21.47 -33.64 0.32
CA GLU A 86 21.91 -34.04 -1.03
C GLU A 86 21.18 -33.30 -2.16
N THR A 87 19.97 -32.78 -1.93
CA THR A 87 19.06 -32.27 -2.99
C THR A 87 19.13 -30.76 -3.23
N PHE A 88 19.47 -29.97 -2.22
CA PHE A 88 19.46 -28.51 -2.29
C PHE A 88 20.89 -27.95 -2.25
N VAL A 89 21.18 -26.95 -3.08
CA VAL A 89 22.51 -26.35 -3.23
C VAL A 89 22.81 -25.37 -2.11
N ASP A 90 21.85 -24.50 -1.81
CA ASP A 90 21.91 -23.60 -0.66
C ASP A 90 20.54 -23.40 0.02
N ALA A 91 20.56 -22.65 1.12
CA ALA A 91 19.40 -22.43 1.95
C ALA A 91 18.29 -21.58 1.30
N ASP A 92 18.63 -20.73 0.32
CA ASP A 92 17.66 -19.86 -0.33
C ASP A 92 16.89 -20.68 -1.39
N GLU A 93 17.57 -21.60 -2.09
CA GLU A 93 16.93 -22.62 -2.94
C GLU A 93 16.04 -23.57 -2.13
N PHE A 94 16.56 -24.06 -0.99
CA PHE A 94 15.80 -24.88 -0.04
C PHE A 94 14.52 -24.19 0.40
N ALA A 95 14.61 -22.92 0.81
CA ALA A 95 13.48 -22.17 1.34
C ALA A 95 12.47 -21.81 0.26
N GLY A 96 12.92 -21.32 -0.91
CA GLY A 96 12.04 -21.02 -2.04
C GLY A 96 11.26 -22.24 -2.52
N ARG A 97 11.90 -23.42 -2.55
CA ARG A 97 11.22 -24.69 -2.87
C ARG A 97 10.25 -25.12 -1.77
N CYS A 98 10.56 -24.90 -0.49
CA CYS A 98 9.62 -25.17 0.61
C CYS A 98 8.43 -24.20 0.63
N LYS A 99 8.63 -22.91 0.35
CA LYS A 99 7.57 -21.91 0.12
C LYS A 99 6.66 -22.35 -1.03
N ALA A 100 7.22 -22.63 -2.21
CA ALA A 100 6.46 -23.09 -3.37
C ALA A 100 5.66 -24.39 -3.10
N ALA A 101 6.26 -25.36 -2.41
CA ALA A 101 5.59 -26.59 -2.00
C ALA A 101 4.52 -26.37 -0.92
N THR A 102 4.65 -25.33 -0.08
CA THR A 102 3.63 -24.91 0.90
C THR A 102 2.43 -24.30 0.21
N ARG A 103 2.67 -23.36 -0.72
CA ARG A 103 1.62 -22.81 -1.58
C ARG A 103 0.90 -23.96 -2.30
N ALA A 104 1.63 -24.88 -2.91
CA ALA A 104 1.05 -26.07 -3.55
C ALA A 104 0.39 -27.08 -2.59
N ALA A 105 0.57 -26.98 -1.27
CA ALA A 105 -0.09 -27.81 -0.24
C ALA A 105 -1.33 -27.16 0.37
N THR A 106 -1.51 -25.85 0.21
CA THR A 106 -2.52 -25.01 0.88
C THR A 106 -3.30 -24.16 -0.12
N ASP A 107 -3.37 -24.61 -1.39
CA ASP A 107 -3.94 -23.89 -2.54
C ASP A 107 -3.46 -22.42 -2.69
N GLY A 108 -2.28 -22.16 -2.13
CA GLY A 108 -1.54 -20.91 -2.12
C GLY A 108 -1.77 -20.02 -0.90
N ASP A 109 -2.65 -20.38 0.03
CA ASP A 109 -3.17 -19.50 1.08
C ASP A 109 -2.14 -19.21 2.19
N ARG A 110 -1.08 -20.03 2.27
CA ARG A 110 0.05 -19.82 3.20
C ARG A 110 1.39 -19.79 2.49
N THR A 111 2.29 -18.97 3.03
CA THR A 111 3.72 -19.03 2.72
C THR A 111 4.42 -20.12 3.54
N TYR A 112 4.02 -20.29 4.80
CA TYR A 112 4.70 -21.15 5.77
C TYR A 112 3.75 -22.14 6.48
N LEU A 113 4.25 -23.35 6.74
CA LEU A 113 3.62 -24.33 7.63
C LEU A 113 4.51 -24.53 8.86
N ARG A 114 3.96 -24.24 10.03
CA ARG A 114 4.55 -24.57 11.33
C ARG A 114 4.42 -26.08 11.57
N ARG A 115 5.43 -26.69 12.20
CA ARG A 115 5.46 -28.10 12.59
C ARG A 115 4.45 -28.37 13.72
N ALA A 116 4.07 -29.63 13.93
CA ALA A 116 3.24 -30.01 15.09
C ALA A 116 3.91 -29.74 16.46
N THR A 117 5.23 -29.52 16.46
CA THR A 117 6.02 -29.13 17.63
C THR A 117 6.31 -27.62 17.72
N ASP A 118 6.07 -26.84 16.67
CA ASP A 118 6.38 -25.40 16.61
C ASP A 118 5.37 -24.55 17.37
N GLY A 119 4.08 -24.69 17.00
CA GLY A 119 2.98 -23.90 17.56
C GLY A 119 2.94 -23.91 19.09
N PRO A 120 3.02 -25.08 19.77
CA PRO A 120 3.00 -25.17 21.23
C PRO A 120 4.18 -24.49 21.97
N VAL A 121 5.18 -23.96 21.26
CA VAL A 121 6.32 -23.23 21.85
C VAL A 121 6.56 -21.86 21.23
N GLY A 122 5.73 -21.41 20.27
CA GLY A 122 5.89 -20.13 19.57
C GLY A 122 7.00 -20.10 18.50
N ALA A 123 7.46 -21.25 18.01
CA ALA A 123 8.50 -21.27 16.97
C ALA A 123 7.94 -20.97 15.57
N LYS A 124 8.65 -20.13 14.80
CA LYS A 124 8.38 -19.90 13.36
C LYS A 124 8.78 -21.14 12.53
N SER A 125 8.21 -21.27 11.33
CA SER A 125 8.44 -22.43 10.44
C SER A 125 9.93 -22.62 10.07
N PRO A 126 10.44 -23.84 9.80
CA PRO A 126 11.85 -24.01 9.44
C PRO A 126 12.27 -23.41 8.09
N TYR A 127 11.36 -22.89 7.29
CA TYR A 127 11.71 -22.16 6.05
C TYR A 127 11.13 -20.74 6.04
N HIS A 128 10.70 -20.23 7.20
CA HIS A 128 10.40 -18.83 7.46
C HIS A 128 11.69 -18.01 7.50
N PHE A 129 11.78 -16.83 6.90
CA PHE A 129 13.05 -16.17 6.54
C PHE A 129 14.14 -16.12 7.64
N PHE A 130 13.81 -15.69 8.87
CA PHE A 130 14.71 -15.77 10.04
C PHE A 130 15.31 -17.16 10.22
N THR A 131 14.43 -18.16 10.14
CA THR A 131 14.69 -19.56 10.30
C THR A 131 14.87 -20.30 8.96
N GLN A 132 15.05 -19.65 7.79
CA GLN A 132 15.07 -20.33 6.46
C GLN A 132 16.48 -20.72 6.05
N GLN A 133 17.36 -19.71 6.13
CA GLN A 133 18.78 -19.93 6.30
C GLN A 133 19.00 -20.74 7.57
N GLN A 134 18.01 -20.83 8.47
CA GLN A 134 17.92 -21.81 9.56
C GLN A 134 17.07 -23.07 9.30
N ALA A 135 17.00 -23.72 8.12
CA ALA A 135 16.77 -25.20 8.08
C ALA A 135 17.92 -26.04 7.51
N PHE A 136 18.39 -25.68 6.32
CA PHE A 136 19.35 -26.41 5.50
C PHE A 136 20.64 -26.99 6.18
N HIS A 137 21.63 -26.17 6.54
CA HIS A 137 22.93 -26.54 7.16
C HIS A 137 22.84 -27.30 8.50
N GLY A 138 21.75 -27.22 9.25
CA GLY A 138 21.63 -27.88 10.56
C GLY A 138 21.46 -29.37 10.33
N VAL A 139 20.49 -29.70 9.50
CA VAL A 139 20.30 -31.02 8.91
C VAL A 139 21.54 -31.47 8.11
N ARG A 140 22.11 -30.63 7.23
CA ARG A 140 23.21 -31.00 6.31
C ARG A 140 24.60 -31.11 6.97
N ASP A 141 25.04 -30.09 7.69
CA ASP A 141 26.43 -29.93 8.15
C ASP A 141 26.64 -30.41 9.60
N VAL A 142 25.56 -30.61 10.37
CA VAL A 142 25.61 -31.11 11.76
C VAL A 142 24.94 -32.48 11.90
N LEU A 143 23.68 -32.61 11.50
CA LEU A 143 22.85 -33.76 11.86
C LEU A 143 23.09 -35.01 11.01
N ALA A 144 23.15 -34.89 9.68
CA ALA A 144 23.52 -36.01 8.82
C ALA A 144 24.93 -36.57 9.16
N PRO A 145 25.97 -35.74 9.37
CA PRO A 145 27.27 -36.19 9.86
C PRO A 145 27.25 -36.88 11.24
N LEU A 146 26.33 -36.52 12.13
CA LEU A 146 26.14 -37.17 13.44
C LEU A 146 25.45 -38.55 13.29
N LEU A 147 24.40 -38.64 12.49
CA LEU A 147 23.68 -39.89 12.20
C LEU A 147 24.59 -40.93 11.54
N ASP A 148 25.39 -40.53 10.56
CA ASP A 148 26.34 -41.42 9.87
C ASP A 148 27.51 -41.86 10.78
N ARG A 149 27.71 -41.18 11.93
CA ARG A 149 28.65 -41.57 12.99
C ARG A 149 28.00 -42.40 14.11
N GLY A 150 26.69 -42.68 14.02
CA GLY A 150 25.96 -43.52 14.97
C GLY A 150 25.42 -42.79 16.22
N ALA A 151 25.30 -41.46 16.18
CA ALA A 151 24.60 -40.71 17.23
C ALA A 151 23.09 -40.98 17.19
N GLY A 152 22.45 -40.98 18.37
CA GLY A 152 21.02 -41.24 18.54
C GLY A 152 20.25 -39.93 18.65
N VAL A 153 19.56 -39.51 17.60
CA VAL A 153 18.74 -38.28 17.61
C VAL A 153 17.37 -38.62 18.21
N ALA A 154 16.88 -37.88 19.21
CA ALA A 154 15.68 -38.25 19.98
C ALA A 154 14.55 -37.21 19.86
N PRO A 155 13.26 -37.64 19.84
CA PRO A 155 12.75 -39.01 19.74
C PRO A 155 12.94 -39.71 18.37
N MET A 156 13.62 -39.05 17.43
CA MET A 156 13.61 -39.34 15.99
C MET A 156 14.24 -40.70 15.58
N THR A 157 15.01 -41.30 16.47
CA THR A 157 15.69 -42.60 16.31
C THR A 157 15.71 -43.37 17.63
N GLY A 158 16.11 -44.64 17.59
CA GLY A 158 16.37 -45.43 18.79
C GLY A 158 17.65 -45.02 19.53
N GLU A 159 18.09 -45.90 20.43
CA GLU A 159 19.33 -45.72 21.19
C GLU A 159 20.55 -45.43 20.30
N PRO A 160 21.49 -44.55 20.75
CA PRO A 160 22.75 -44.33 20.06
C PRO A 160 23.59 -45.62 20.00
N ALA A 161 24.57 -45.65 19.08
CA ALA A 161 25.60 -46.69 19.12
C ALA A 161 26.48 -46.56 20.38
N ASP A 162 27.14 -47.65 20.77
CA ASP A 162 27.96 -47.69 21.98
C ASP A 162 29.07 -46.61 21.96
N GLY A 163 29.18 -45.83 23.04
CA GLY A 163 30.02 -44.64 23.11
C GLY A 163 29.67 -43.54 22.09
N LYS A 164 28.38 -43.25 21.87
CA LYS A 164 27.91 -42.10 21.06
C LYS A 164 26.81 -41.31 21.78
N PRO A 165 26.73 -39.99 21.57
CA PRO A 165 25.79 -39.12 22.27
C PRO A 165 24.35 -39.30 21.78
N ARG A 166 23.41 -38.96 22.67
CA ARG A 166 22.02 -38.64 22.32
C ARG A 166 21.91 -37.17 21.91
N VAL A 167 21.26 -36.87 20.80
CA VAL A 167 21.09 -35.50 20.28
C VAL A 167 19.63 -35.07 20.43
N VAL A 168 19.39 -33.87 20.97
CA VAL A 168 18.04 -33.31 21.19
C VAL A 168 17.90 -31.91 20.62
N GLU A 169 16.76 -31.66 19.99
CA GLU A 169 16.31 -30.34 19.53
C GLU A 169 16.04 -29.48 20.77
N VAL A 170 16.70 -28.33 20.90
CA VAL A 170 16.41 -27.35 21.96
C VAL A 170 15.97 -26.03 21.34
N TYR A 171 15.15 -25.29 22.09
CA TYR A 171 14.73 -23.94 21.74
C TYR A 171 14.88 -23.04 22.98
N PRO A 172 16.01 -22.33 23.13
CA PRO A 172 16.32 -21.58 24.34
C PRO A 172 15.31 -20.47 24.65
N ALA A 173 14.83 -19.72 23.64
CA ALA A 173 13.86 -18.65 23.84
C ALA A 173 12.53 -19.16 24.41
N GLY A 174 11.88 -20.13 23.75
CA GLY A 174 10.66 -20.76 24.28
C GLY A 174 10.85 -21.46 25.64
N THR A 175 12.08 -21.88 25.98
CA THR A 175 12.40 -22.40 27.32
C THR A 175 12.43 -21.28 28.37
N LEU A 176 13.04 -20.13 28.04
CA LEU A 176 13.09 -18.95 28.91
C LEU A 176 11.69 -18.35 29.11
N ARG A 177 10.92 -18.18 28.03
CA ARG A 177 9.49 -17.78 28.02
C ARG A 177 8.65 -18.64 28.96
N ARG A 178 8.78 -19.97 28.86
CA ARG A 178 8.10 -20.96 29.72
C ARG A 178 8.49 -20.85 31.21
N LEU A 179 9.68 -20.36 31.53
CA LEU A 179 10.15 -20.14 32.90
C LEU A 179 9.78 -18.73 33.44
N GLY A 180 9.25 -17.83 32.59
CA GLY A 180 9.04 -16.43 32.94
C GLY A 180 10.36 -15.64 33.06
N LEU A 181 11.38 -16.06 32.32
CA LEU A 181 12.67 -15.38 32.22
C LEU A 181 12.76 -14.63 30.88
N PRO A 182 13.52 -13.53 30.78
CA PRO A 182 13.67 -12.81 29.52
C PRO A 182 14.18 -13.71 28.40
N ASP A 183 13.46 -13.77 27.29
CA ASP A 183 13.74 -14.62 26.12
C ASP A 183 14.18 -13.83 24.87
N GLU A 184 14.21 -12.50 24.98
CA GLU A 184 14.59 -11.55 23.92
C GLU A 184 15.83 -10.71 24.30
N SER A 185 16.38 -10.02 23.29
CA SER A 185 17.50 -9.05 23.36
C SER A 185 18.79 -9.50 24.07
N TYR A 186 18.86 -10.75 24.55
CA TYR A 186 19.99 -11.29 25.32
C TYR A 186 21.17 -11.72 24.44
N LYS A 187 20.91 -12.03 23.16
CA LYS A 187 21.89 -12.50 22.16
C LYS A 187 22.70 -11.37 21.50
N THR A 188 23.07 -10.30 22.23
CA THR A 188 23.90 -9.20 21.69
C THR A 188 25.02 -8.77 22.64
N ALA A 189 26.01 -8.05 22.12
CA ALA A 189 27.16 -7.52 22.85
C ALA A 189 26.89 -6.29 23.76
N SER A 190 25.64 -5.82 23.90
CA SER A 190 25.34 -4.60 24.67
C SER A 190 25.40 -4.82 26.19
N ASP A 191 25.68 -3.76 26.95
CA ASP A 191 25.58 -3.79 28.43
C ASP A 191 24.18 -4.17 28.92
N GLU A 192 23.16 -3.93 28.10
CA GLU A 192 21.77 -4.31 28.35
C GLU A 192 21.52 -5.80 28.16
N ALA A 193 21.96 -6.36 27.03
CA ALA A 193 21.92 -7.79 26.77
C ALA A 193 22.74 -8.56 27.82
N ARG A 194 23.85 -7.99 28.29
CA ARG A 194 24.61 -8.50 29.44
C ARG A 194 23.77 -8.52 30.72
N ARG A 195 23.15 -7.39 31.12
CA ARG A 195 22.24 -7.35 32.29
C ARG A 195 21.08 -8.35 32.15
N THR A 196 20.58 -8.56 30.94
CA THR A 196 19.56 -9.57 30.65
C THR A 196 20.08 -10.99 30.83
N ARG A 197 21.29 -11.32 30.37
CA ARG A 197 21.96 -12.60 30.65
C ARG A 197 22.27 -12.81 32.14
N GLU A 198 22.62 -11.75 32.87
CA GLU A 198 22.79 -11.78 34.33
C GLU A 198 21.46 -12.12 35.04
N ARG A 199 20.32 -11.56 34.59
CA ARG A 199 18.96 -11.94 35.04
C ARG A 199 18.61 -13.39 34.69
N ILE A 200 18.86 -13.82 33.45
CA ILE A 200 18.58 -15.18 32.97
C ILE A 200 19.32 -16.22 33.82
N LEU A 201 20.64 -16.06 34.00
CA LEU A 201 21.43 -16.99 34.83
C LEU A 201 20.91 -17.06 36.27
N ALA A 202 20.65 -15.91 36.89
CA ALA A 202 20.11 -15.87 38.25
C ALA A 202 18.77 -16.61 38.37
N GLY A 203 17.89 -16.51 37.36
CA GLY A 203 16.62 -17.23 37.30
C GLY A 203 16.77 -18.75 37.10
N LEU A 204 17.66 -19.17 36.20
CA LEU A 204 17.95 -20.59 35.93
C LEU A 204 18.61 -21.30 37.13
N GLU A 205 19.39 -20.57 37.92
CA GLU A 205 20.06 -21.07 39.13
C GLU A 205 19.16 -21.03 40.37
N ALA A 206 18.20 -20.11 40.44
CA ALA A 206 17.32 -19.95 41.61
C ALA A 206 16.42 -21.17 41.86
N GLY A 207 15.86 -21.76 40.78
CA GLY A 207 15.02 -22.96 40.85
C GLY A 207 13.64 -22.70 41.48
N ASP A 208 12.60 -22.64 40.66
CA ASP A 208 11.22 -22.37 41.12
C ASP A 208 10.66 -23.60 41.88
N ASP A 209 10.63 -23.53 43.22
CA ASP A 209 10.13 -24.57 44.13
C ASP A 209 8.57 -24.63 44.17
N ASP A 210 7.88 -24.05 43.16
CA ASP A 210 6.41 -24.01 43.03
C ASP A 210 5.83 -25.36 42.57
N PRO A 211 5.06 -26.07 43.42
CA PRO A 211 4.44 -27.34 43.05
C PRO A 211 3.35 -27.23 41.96
N GLY A 212 2.93 -26.01 41.60
CA GLY A 212 1.98 -25.73 40.52
C GLY A 212 2.61 -25.70 39.12
N ARG A 213 3.92 -25.46 39.02
CA ARG A 213 4.66 -25.35 37.75
C ARG A 213 5.36 -26.66 37.37
N ALA A 214 5.26 -27.04 36.09
CA ALA A 214 5.70 -28.34 35.60
C ALA A 214 7.22 -28.43 35.37
N GLY A 215 7.99 -28.45 36.45
CA GLY A 215 9.27 -29.16 36.59
C GLY A 215 10.48 -28.61 35.83
N GLY A 216 11.12 -27.58 36.36
CA GLY A 216 12.54 -27.30 36.13
C GLY A 216 13.37 -27.82 37.30
N ARG A 217 14.47 -28.55 37.06
CA ARG A 217 15.55 -28.67 38.06
C ARG A 217 16.42 -27.41 37.95
N PRO A 218 16.97 -26.87 39.05
CA PRO A 218 17.91 -25.75 38.97
C PRO A 218 19.11 -26.14 38.10
N VAL A 219 19.46 -25.30 37.14
CA VAL A 219 20.57 -25.54 36.21
C VAL A 219 21.87 -25.13 36.91
N THR A 220 22.80 -26.07 37.07
CA THR A 220 24.09 -25.77 37.69
C THR A 220 25.10 -25.41 36.59
N VAL A 221 25.53 -24.14 36.56
CA VAL A 221 26.66 -23.72 35.71
C VAL A 221 27.95 -24.19 36.38
N ALA A 222 28.55 -25.25 35.85
CA ALA A 222 29.50 -26.08 36.60
C ALA A 222 30.83 -25.41 36.96
N ASP A 223 31.23 -24.35 36.25
CA ASP A 223 32.39 -23.53 36.63
C ASP A 223 32.22 -22.02 36.34
N GLY A 224 33.06 -21.23 37.01
CA GLY A 224 33.07 -19.77 36.88
C GLY A 224 33.50 -19.26 35.50
N ARG A 225 34.25 -20.03 34.71
CA ARG A 225 34.64 -19.65 33.33
C ARG A 225 33.45 -19.77 32.38
N THR A 226 32.62 -20.78 32.58
CA THR A 226 31.39 -20.97 31.81
C THR A 226 30.40 -19.85 32.16
N ARG A 227 30.28 -19.47 33.43
CA ARG A 227 29.56 -18.24 33.82
C ARG A 227 30.13 -17.00 33.15
N GLU A 228 31.44 -16.76 33.26
CA GLU A 228 32.10 -15.61 32.61
C GLU A 228 31.88 -15.60 31.09
N ARG A 229 31.88 -16.76 30.42
CA ARG A 229 31.61 -16.85 28.98
C ARG A 229 30.15 -16.60 28.62
N VAL A 230 29.17 -17.08 29.40
CA VAL A 230 27.75 -16.70 29.21
C VAL A 230 27.56 -15.18 29.41
N LEU A 231 28.27 -14.57 30.37
CA LEU A 231 28.18 -13.13 30.66
C LEU A 231 29.08 -12.24 29.78
N ALA A 232 30.03 -12.83 29.06
CA ALA A 232 30.87 -12.16 28.08
C ALA A 232 30.41 -12.40 26.63
N ASP A 233 29.49 -13.35 26.39
CA ASP A 233 28.91 -13.69 25.08
C ASP A 233 28.60 -12.42 24.29
N ASP A 234 29.38 -12.15 23.25
CA ASP A 234 29.44 -10.86 22.57
C ASP A 234 28.62 -10.89 21.27
N GLY A 235 27.42 -11.47 21.39
CA GLY A 235 26.47 -11.77 20.31
C GLY A 235 26.59 -10.78 19.15
N GLY A 236 27.10 -11.32 18.03
CA GLY A 236 27.81 -10.54 17.00
C GLY A 236 27.01 -9.34 16.50
N PRO A 237 27.69 -8.24 16.12
CA PRO A 237 27.04 -6.94 15.93
C PRO A 237 25.88 -6.99 14.95
N ASN A 238 24.70 -6.57 15.41
CA ASN A 238 23.53 -6.25 14.57
C ASN A 238 23.93 -5.16 13.57
N GLY A 239 24.36 -5.58 12.39
CA GLY A 239 25.09 -4.76 11.44
C GLY A 239 24.20 -3.90 10.53
N THR A 240 23.56 -2.87 11.08
CA THR A 240 23.10 -1.74 10.26
C THR A 240 24.33 -1.00 9.71
N SER A 241 24.62 -1.12 8.41
CA SER A 241 25.70 -0.35 7.78
C SER A 241 25.32 0.13 6.38
N ARG A 242 25.06 1.44 6.25
CA ARG A 242 25.04 2.13 4.95
C ARG A 242 26.41 2.03 4.25
N SER A 243 26.41 2.19 2.94
CA SER A 243 27.60 2.01 2.10
C SER A 243 28.66 3.11 2.30
N THR A 244 29.86 2.69 2.70
CA THR A 244 31.12 3.37 2.35
C THR A 244 32.12 2.35 1.84
N THR A 245 32.70 2.60 0.68
CA THR A 245 33.65 1.69 0.03
C THR A 245 34.95 1.55 0.81
N ASP A 246 35.23 0.35 1.35
CA ASP A 246 36.15 -0.63 0.71
C ASP A 246 36.05 -2.01 1.44
N GLY A 247 36.71 -3.06 0.94
CA GLY A 247 37.23 -4.09 1.85
C GLY A 247 36.47 -5.41 2.12
N THR A 248 35.80 -6.00 1.12
CA THR A 248 35.68 -7.49 0.95
C THR A 248 35.00 -8.40 2.00
N THR A 249 33.90 -9.06 1.57
CA THR A 249 33.54 -10.51 1.72
C THR A 249 32.29 -10.89 2.54
N ARG A 250 31.33 -11.49 1.82
CA ARG A 250 30.10 -12.21 2.24
C ARG A 250 30.30 -13.29 3.33
N TRP A 251 29.20 -13.67 4.00
CA TRP A 251 28.65 -15.05 3.88
C TRP A 251 27.14 -15.16 4.22
N ARG A 252 26.48 -16.25 3.81
CA ARG A 252 25.08 -16.65 4.10
C ARG A 252 24.98 -17.52 5.38
N GLY A 253 23.79 -18.03 5.72
CA GLY A 253 23.59 -19.42 6.19
C GLY A 253 23.57 -19.68 7.71
N THR A 254 22.40 -19.95 8.26
CA THR A 254 22.06 -20.40 9.64
C THR A 254 22.01 -21.98 9.70
N SER A 255 21.03 -22.71 10.33
CA SER A 255 20.70 -24.18 10.12
C SER A 255 19.69 -24.93 11.14
N THR A 256 18.50 -25.53 10.79
CA THR A 256 17.41 -26.28 11.61
C THR A 256 16.47 -27.39 10.90
N SER A 257 15.12 -27.41 11.19
CA SER A 257 13.89 -28.20 10.79
C SER A 257 13.65 -29.59 11.45
N GLU A 258 12.52 -29.94 12.20
CA GLU A 258 11.62 -31.17 12.65
C GLU A 258 11.97 -32.61 13.24
N SER A 259 11.01 -33.31 13.91
CA SER A 259 10.41 -34.66 13.57
C SER A 259 10.97 -36.01 14.08
N ARG A 260 10.25 -37.02 14.66
CA ARG A 260 8.87 -37.37 15.21
C ARG A 260 9.07 -38.60 16.19
N GLU A 261 8.19 -39.44 16.78
CA GLU A 261 6.75 -39.85 16.69
C GLU A 261 6.26 -40.59 18.01
N ARG A 262 4.93 -40.74 18.24
CA ARG A 262 4.15 -41.80 18.98
C ARG A 262 3.42 -41.56 20.34
N SER A 263 2.12 -41.23 20.19
CA SER A 263 0.93 -41.83 20.85
C SER A 263 0.84 -42.02 22.38
N GLY A 264 -0.03 -41.24 23.03
CA GLY A 264 -0.63 -41.52 24.35
C GLY A 264 -1.84 -40.60 24.62
N PHE A 265 -2.99 -41.13 25.05
CA PHE A 265 -4.23 -40.36 25.20
C PHE A 265 -4.50 -40.01 26.68
N VAL A 266 -4.23 -38.76 27.09
CA VAL A 266 -4.54 -38.24 28.45
C VAL A 266 -5.06 -36.81 28.33
N ALA A 267 -6.14 -36.48 29.05
CA ALA A 267 -6.79 -35.17 28.98
C ALA A 267 -6.15 -34.14 29.94
N GLY A 268 -5.94 -32.90 29.48
CA GLY A 268 -5.51 -31.83 30.39
C GLY A 268 -5.07 -30.48 29.76
N ARG A 269 -6.06 -29.63 29.44
CA ARG A 269 -5.97 -28.16 29.23
C ARG A 269 -5.43 -27.61 27.89
N ARG A 270 -6.30 -26.80 27.26
CA ARG A 270 -6.05 -25.64 26.39
C ARG A 270 -5.03 -25.81 25.25
N CYS A 271 -5.51 -26.37 24.14
CA CYS A 271 -5.44 -25.58 22.90
C CYS A 271 -6.67 -24.65 22.91
N THR A 272 -6.48 -23.38 22.58
CA THR A 272 -7.53 -22.38 22.38
C THR A 272 -7.05 -21.47 21.27
N GLY A 273 -7.79 -21.41 20.15
CA GLY A 273 -7.74 -20.21 19.31
C GLY A 273 -8.16 -19.02 20.16
N MET A 274 -7.56 -17.86 19.89
CA MET A 274 -7.85 -16.65 20.66
C MET A 274 -9.29 -16.19 20.42
N ASP A 275 -9.92 -15.61 21.45
CA ASP A 275 -11.22 -14.97 21.27
C ASP A 275 -10.98 -13.67 20.49
N PRO A 276 -11.73 -13.36 19.41
CA PRO A 276 -11.58 -12.10 18.69
C PRO A 276 -11.66 -10.87 19.59
N ALA A 277 -12.37 -10.95 20.72
CA ALA A 277 -12.46 -9.89 21.72
C ALA A 277 -11.15 -9.61 22.49
N ASP A 278 -10.18 -10.54 22.48
CA ASP A 278 -8.89 -10.44 23.16
C ASP A 278 -7.73 -10.04 22.20
N LEU A 279 -7.96 -9.98 20.87
CA LEU A 279 -6.93 -9.72 19.86
C LEU A 279 -6.55 -8.24 19.73
N SER A 280 -5.26 -7.98 19.57
CA SER A 280 -4.69 -6.74 19.03
C SER A 280 -4.45 -6.85 17.51
N VAL A 281 -4.78 -5.80 16.75
CA VAL A 281 -4.62 -5.81 15.28
C VAL A 281 -4.09 -4.47 14.77
N THR A 282 -3.05 -4.49 13.94
CA THR A 282 -2.47 -3.28 13.34
C THR A 282 -2.62 -3.31 11.83
N ILE A 283 -3.29 -2.30 11.28
CA ILE A 283 -3.47 -2.11 9.83
C ILE A 283 -2.42 -1.12 9.34
N VAL A 284 -1.62 -1.52 8.35
CA VAL A 284 -0.67 -0.63 7.67
C VAL A 284 -1.13 -0.36 6.24
N ASP A 285 -1.41 0.90 5.91
CA ASP A 285 -1.73 1.33 4.54
C ASP A 285 -0.46 1.77 3.81
N GLY A 286 0.02 0.90 2.91
CA GLY A 286 1.12 1.17 1.98
C GLY A 286 0.72 1.97 0.73
N TYR A 287 -0.53 2.44 0.70
CA TYR A 287 -1.21 3.14 -0.39
C TYR A 287 -1.54 2.30 -1.63
N VAL A 288 -2.50 2.81 -2.40
CA VAL A 288 -3.18 2.12 -3.50
C VAL A 288 -3.33 3.04 -4.72
N ASP A 289 -3.09 2.51 -5.92
CA ASP A 289 -3.44 3.14 -7.21
C ASP A 289 -3.79 2.05 -8.23
N GLU A 290 -5.08 1.77 -8.39
CA GLU A 290 -5.68 0.90 -9.41
C GLU A 290 -6.42 1.74 -10.47
N PRO A 291 -6.67 1.23 -11.69
CA PRO A 291 -7.31 2.00 -12.78
C PRO A 291 -8.66 2.66 -12.47
N ALA A 292 -9.31 2.28 -11.36
CA ALA A 292 -10.55 2.87 -10.88
C ALA A 292 -10.55 3.25 -9.39
N HIS A 293 -9.46 3.05 -8.63
CA HIS A 293 -9.47 3.18 -7.17
C HIS A 293 -8.14 3.71 -6.64
N PHE A 294 -8.21 4.69 -5.75
CA PHE A 294 -7.03 5.47 -5.33
C PHE A 294 -6.87 5.52 -3.80
N GLY A 295 -5.66 5.74 -3.31
CA GLY A 295 -5.38 5.61 -1.88
C GLY A 295 -4.06 6.23 -1.44
N VAL A 296 -3.56 7.24 -2.18
CA VAL A 296 -2.40 8.01 -1.76
C VAL A 296 -2.91 9.36 -1.19
N PRO A 297 -2.42 9.82 -0.02
CA PRO A 297 -2.78 11.11 0.58
C PRO A 297 -2.88 12.29 -0.42
N PRO A 298 -3.95 13.11 -0.36
CA PRO A 298 -4.98 13.20 0.70
C PRO A 298 -6.14 12.18 0.65
N TYR A 299 -6.01 11.07 -0.07
CA TYR A 299 -7.08 10.08 -0.22
C TYR A 299 -6.88 8.87 0.70
N VAL A 300 -7.93 8.47 1.43
CA VAL A 300 -8.00 7.15 2.09
C VAL A 300 -8.77 6.17 1.20
N SER A 301 -8.17 5.01 0.95
CA SER A 301 -8.78 3.99 0.09
C SER A 301 -9.91 3.25 0.81
N THR A 302 -10.62 2.40 0.07
CA THR A 302 -11.67 1.54 0.64
C THR A 302 -11.10 0.37 1.45
N TYR A 303 -9.92 -0.16 1.10
CA TYR A 303 -9.38 -1.39 1.68
C TYR A 303 -9.11 -1.35 3.20
N PRO A 304 -8.37 -0.38 3.79
CA PRO A 304 -8.08 -0.41 5.23
C PRO A 304 -9.35 -0.21 6.06
N ARG A 305 -10.28 0.63 5.57
CA ARG A 305 -11.60 0.84 6.17
C ARG A 305 -12.44 -0.43 6.11
N TYR A 306 -12.40 -1.17 4.99
CA TYR A 306 -13.18 -2.39 4.85
C TYR A 306 -12.55 -3.55 5.64
N VAL A 307 -11.21 -3.60 5.78
CA VAL A 307 -10.50 -4.50 6.70
C VAL A 307 -10.89 -4.21 8.15
N ALA A 308 -10.79 -2.95 8.62
CA ALA A 308 -11.20 -2.55 9.97
C ALA A 308 -12.65 -2.96 10.27
N GLY A 309 -13.58 -2.67 9.34
CA GLY A 309 -14.98 -3.03 9.48
C GLY A 309 -15.26 -4.53 9.40
N ALA A 310 -14.39 -5.31 8.76
CA ALA A 310 -14.47 -6.77 8.66
C ALA A 310 -13.93 -7.45 9.93
N LEU A 311 -12.84 -6.94 10.51
CA LEU A 311 -12.34 -7.33 11.84
C LEU A 311 -13.41 -7.09 12.93
N VAL A 312 -14.08 -5.94 12.89
CA VAL A 312 -15.17 -5.58 13.81
C VAL A 312 -16.47 -6.37 13.56
N ASP A 313 -16.68 -6.92 12.35
CA ASP A 313 -17.77 -7.88 12.08
C ASP A 313 -17.42 -9.29 12.58
N ALA A 314 -16.14 -9.67 12.54
CA ALA A 314 -15.60 -10.92 13.10
C ALA A 314 -15.49 -10.94 14.64
N GLY A 315 -15.48 -9.76 15.29
CA GLY A 315 -15.58 -9.62 16.74
C GLY A 315 -14.42 -8.87 17.42
N VAL A 316 -13.45 -8.35 16.66
CA VAL A 316 -12.37 -7.51 17.21
C VAL A 316 -12.96 -6.18 17.72
N PRO A 317 -12.58 -5.69 18.92
CA PRO A 317 -13.01 -4.37 19.40
C PRO A 317 -12.42 -3.25 18.54
N GLU A 318 -13.20 -2.21 18.25
CA GLU A 318 -12.73 -1.00 17.53
C GLU A 318 -11.48 -0.40 18.19
N SER A 319 -11.45 -0.34 19.53
CA SER A 319 -10.31 0.14 20.34
C SER A 319 -9.11 -0.82 20.42
N ALA A 320 -9.09 -1.90 19.64
CA ALA A 320 -7.97 -2.83 19.51
C ALA A 320 -7.47 -2.94 18.05
N VAL A 321 -8.04 -2.15 17.14
CA VAL A 321 -7.57 -1.98 15.76
C VAL A 321 -6.82 -0.67 15.66
N ALA A 322 -5.49 -0.73 15.52
CA ALA A 322 -4.65 0.42 15.21
C ALA A 322 -4.53 0.62 13.69
N TYR A 323 -4.35 1.86 13.24
CA TYR A 323 -4.06 2.20 11.85
C TYR A 323 -2.85 3.11 11.73
N HIS A 324 -1.97 2.81 10.78
CA HIS A 324 -0.86 3.67 10.37
C HIS A 324 -0.77 3.74 8.85
N ALA A 325 -0.56 4.93 8.31
CA ALA A 325 -0.09 5.06 6.94
C ALA A 325 1.41 4.75 6.88
N ILE A 326 1.92 4.31 5.73
CA ILE A 326 3.36 4.01 5.59
C ILE A 326 4.25 5.23 5.87
N ASP A 327 3.80 6.46 5.56
CA ASP A 327 4.54 7.67 5.91
C ASP A 327 4.60 7.93 7.43
N ASP A 328 3.58 7.53 8.21
CA ASP A 328 3.62 7.61 9.68
C ASP A 328 4.73 6.73 10.26
N LEU A 329 4.91 5.51 9.73
CA LEU A 329 5.96 4.58 10.14
C LEU A 329 7.37 5.08 9.76
N ARG A 330 7.49 5.92 8.71
CA ARG A 330 8.77 6.54 8.33
C ARG A 330 9.16 7.68 9.26
N ASP A 331 8.18 8.51 9.66
CA ASP A 331 8.41 9.70 10.48
C ASP A 331 8.48 9.37 11.99
N GLU A 332 7.66 8.43 12.49
CA GLU A 332 7.53 8.12 13.92
C GLU A 332 7.94 6.67 14.25
N ARG A 333 9.21 6.50 14.65
CA ARG A 333 9.76 5.17 14.99
C ARG A 333 9.05 4.43 16.12
N ASP A 334 8.36 5.12 17.03
CA ASP A 334 7.66 4.48 18.14
C ASP A 334 6.35 3.80 17.71
N ARG A 335 5.80 4.10 16.52
CA ARG A 335 4.62 3.41 15.94
C ARG A 335 4.95 1.99 15.44
N TRP A 336 6.23 1.65 15.30
CA TRP A 336 6.65 0.26 15.01
C TRP A 336 6.46 -0.69 16.20
N ASN A 337 6.25 -0.17 17.42
CA ASN A 337 5.88 -1.03 18.55
C ASN A 337 4.48 -1.63 18.30
N ASP A 338 3.53 -0.85 17.77
CA ASP A 338 2.19 -1.32 17.43
C ASP A 338 2.22 -2.38 16.30
N VAL A 339 3.24 -2.37 15.43
CA VAL A 339 3.48 -3.42 14.42
C VAL A 339 4.08 -4.68 15.05
N ALA A 340 5.00 -4.52 16.02
CA ALA A 340 5.66 -5.63 16.71
C ALA A 340 4.72 -6.39 17.66
N ASP A 341 4.06 -5.64 18.56
CA ASP A 341 3.25 -6.14 19.69
C ASP A 341 1.86 -6.68 19.26
N ALA A 342 1.48 -6.60 17.97
CA ALA A 342 0.17 -7.02 17.48
C ALA A 342 0.07 -8.54 17.22
N ASP A 343 -1.02 -9.15 17.69
CA ASP A 343 -1.37 -10.56 17.39
C ASP A 343 -1.53 -10.80 15.88
N LEU A 344 -2.03 -9.78 15.17
CA LEU A 344 -2.20 -9.75 13.72
C LEU A 344 -1.78 -8.38 13.14
N THR A 345 -0.75 -8.36 12.29
CA THR A 345 -0.48 -7.22 11.40
C THR A 345 -1.07 -7.47 10.01
N VAL A 346 -1.88 -6.53 9.51
CA VAL A 346 -2.46 -6.55 8.16
C VAL A 346 -1.87 -5.42 7.33
N TYR A 347 -1.01 -5.76 6.37
CA TYR A 347 -0.54 -4.79 5.37
C TYR A 347 -1.49 -4.76 4.16
N VAL A 348 -1.86 -3.56 3.76
CA VAL A 348 -2.72 -3.26 2.61
C VAL A 348 -1.98 -2.32 1.67
N GLY A 349 -1.77 -2.70 0.41
CA GLY A 349 -1.21 -1.76 -0.57
C GLY A 349 -0.87 -2.35 -1.93
N GLY A 350 -0.38 -1.50 -2.83
CA GLY A 350 0.14 -1.88 -4.15
C GLY A 350 -0.37 -1.00 -5.29
N MET A 351 0.38 -1.00 -6.41
CA MET A 351 0.22 -0.02 -7.48
C MET A 351 0.06 -0.75 -8.83
N THR A 352 -1.09 -0.60 -9.49
CA THR A 352 -1.32 -1.10 -10.86
C THR A 352 -1.45 0.01 -11.92
N VAL A 353 -1.18 1.26 -11.53
CA VAL A 353 -1.07 2.42 -12.44
C VAL A 353 0.25 3.17 -12.21
N PRO A 354 0.98 3.59 -13.27
CA PRO A 354 2.26 4.27 -13.11
C PRO A 354 2.08 5.77 -12.83
N GLY A 355 2.48 6.22 -11.64
CA GLY A 355 2.25 7.60 -11.20
C GLY A 355 3.45 8.32 -10.57
N LYS A 356 3.16 9.51 -10.03
CA LYS A 356 4.02 10.31 -9.17
C LYS A 356 3.11 11.07 -8.21
N TYR A 357 3.40 10.96 -6.93
CA TYR A 357 2.54 11.45 -5.85
C TYR A 357 3.28 12.53 -5.06
N VAL A 358 2.51 13.35 -4.34
CA VAL A 358 3.02 14.57 -3.67
C VAL A 358 2.53 14.67 -2.22
N GLY A 359 1.36 14.10 -1.87
CA GLY A 359 0.86 14.09 -0.49
C GLY A 359 1.41 12.94 0.37
N GLY A 360 1.93 11.89 -0.25
CA GLY A 360 2.53 10.73 0.42
C GLY A 360 3.26 9.84 -0.60
N THR A 361 4.08 8.91 -0.12
CA THR A 361 4.84 7.97 -0.97
C THR A 361 4.40 6.53 -0.72
N PRO A 362 3.99 5.74 -1.73
CA PRO A 362 3.67 4.32 -1.56
C PRO A 362 4.83 3.53 -0.94
N ALA A 363 4.55 2.39 -0.30
CA ALA A 363 5.58 1.57 0.31
C ALA A 363 6.56 0.98 -0.72
N GLU A 364 7.86 1.04 -0.44
CA GLU A 364 8.88 0.32 -1.21
C GLU A 364 8.91 -1.16 -0.79
N PRO A 365 9.21 -2.13 -1.70
CA PRO A 365 9.11 -3.57 -1.39
C PRO A 365 9.95 -4.05 -0.20
N ASP A 366 11.03 -3.35 0.14
CA ASP A 366 11.86 -3.66 1.32
C ASP A 366 11.27 -3.11 2.63
N GLU A 367 10.46 -2.04 2.61
CA GLU A 367 9.70 -1.57 3.77
C GLU A 367 8.51 -2.52 4.05
N VAL A 368 7.86 -3.02 2.99
CA VAL A 368 6.79 -4.04 3.11
C VAL A 368 7.34 -5.32 3.73
N ARG A 369 8.59 -5.71 3.42
CA ARG A 369 9.31 -6.79 4.09
C ARG A 369 9.69 -6.43 5.54
N GLU A 370 10.17 -5.21 5.81
CA GLU A 370 10.51 -4.77 7.18
C GLU A 370 9.30 -4.89 8.13
N ILE A 371 8.08 -4.61 7.67
CA ILE A 371 6.84 -4.83 8.43
C ILE A 371 6.66 -6.32 8.81
N ALA A 372 6.79 -7.24 7.86
CA ALA A 372 6.73 -8.69 8.14
C ALA A 372 7.92 -9.22 8.96
N TRP A 373 9.01 -8.46 9.04
CA TRP A 373 10.19 -8.77 9.85
C TRP A 373 10.13 -8.17 11.27
N VAL A 374 9.32 -7.14 11.51
CA VAL A 374 9.11 -6.53 12.83
C VAL A 374 7.93 -7.15 13.57
N ALA A 375 6.86 -7.57 12.88
CA ALA A 375 5.70 -8.20 13.50
C ALA A 375 6.03 -9.56 14.14
N ASP A 376 5.88 -9.68 15.47
CA ASP A 376 6.33 -10.87 16.19
C ASP A 376 5.43 -12.10 15.96
N ASP A 377 4.10 -11.96 15.84
CA ASP A 377 3.18 -13.10 15.71
C ASP A 377 2.65 -13.41 14.29
N THR A 378 1.49 -12.87 13.86
CA THR A 378 0.83 -13.24 12.59
C THR A 378 0.78 -12.08 11.58
N THR A 379 1.05 -12.38 10.31
CA THR A 379 1.13 -11.38 9.23
C THR A 379 0.22 -11.71 8.04
N LEU A 380 -0.55 -10.72 7.55
CA LEU A 380 -1.42 -10.82 6.38
C LEU A 380 -1.09 -9.74 5.34
N LEU A 381 -0.79 -10.16 4.12
CA LEU A 381 -0.53 -9.31 2.95
C LEU A 381 -1.77 -9.24 2.04
N GLY A 382 -2.19 -8.05 1.61
CA GLY A 382 -3.23 -7.91 0.60
C GLY A 382 -3.32 -6.53 -0.08
N GLY A 383 -4.36 -6.35 -0.89
CA GLY A 383 -4.50 -5.22 -1.81
C GLY A 383 -3.92 -5.51 -3.21
N PRO A 384 -3.66 -4.48 -4.04
CA PRO A 384 -3.25 -4.65 -5.44
C PRO A 384 -1.90 -5.37 -5.63
N VAL A 385 -1.07 -5.45 -4.58
CA VAL A 385 0.16 -6.28 -4.54
C VAL A 385 -0.05 -7.71 -5.06
N ARG A 386 -1.27 -8.26 -4.92
CA ARG A 386 -1.67 -9.59 -5.43
C ARG A 386 -1.53 -9.76 -6.95
N PHE A 387 -1.52 -8.66 -7.72
CA PHE A 387 -1.35 -8.69 -9.18
C PHE A 387 0.12 -8.80 -9.60
N GLY A 388 1.05 -8.36 -8.76
CA GLY A 388 2.48 -8.38 -9.00
C GLY A 388 3.19 -7.13 -8.44
N VAL A 389 4.50 -7.25 -8.23
CA VAL A 389 5.38 -6.18 -7.77
C VAL A 389 6.48 -5.95 -8.80
N GLY A 390 6.65 -4.70 -9.23
CA GLY A 390 7.80 -4.28 -10.05
C GLY A 390 8.89 -3.65 -9.18
N GLU A 391 10.15 -3.68 -9.64
CA GLU A 391 11.28 -3.04 -8.94
C GLU A 391 11.11 -1.51 -8.81
N GLU A 392 10.33 -0.88 -9.69
CA GLU A 392 10.01 0.56 -9.65
C GLU A 392 8.57 0.80 -10.13
N ASN A 393 7.82 1.71 -9.47
CA ASN A 393 6.50 2.16 -9.95
C ASN A 393 6.66 3.08 -11.19
N LYS A 394 6.78 2.48 -12.38
CA LYS A 394 6.96 3.18 -13.66
C LYS A 394 6.31 2.40 -14.81
N GLY A 395 5.79 3.11 -15.80
CA GLY A 395 5.24 2.50 -17.02
C GLY A 395 6.32 1.86 -17.90
N ALA A 396 5.91 0.91 -18.75
CA ALA A 396 6.76 0.01 -19.53
C ALA A 396 7.57 -0.97 -18.66
N VAL A 397 6.88 -1.72 -17.80
CA VAL A 397 7.43 -2.81 -16.97
C VAL A 397 6.52 -4.04 -17.01
N GLU A 398 7.09 -5.17 -16.63
CA GLU A 398 6.44 -6.45 -16.31
C GLU A 398 6.55 -6.67 -14.78
N THR A 399 5.60 -7.39 -14.17
CA THR A 399 5.50 -7.53 -12.70
C THR A 399 5.23 -8.98 -12.28
N GLU A 400 5.96 -9.50 -11.30
CA GLU A 400 5.78 -10.88 -10.78
C GLU A 400 5.19 -10.89 -9.36
N ARG A 401 4.54 -12.00 -8.96
CA ARG A 401 3.92 -12.17 -7.63
C ARG A 401 4.91 -12.72 -6.59
N ASP A 402 5.34 -11.88 -5.66
CA ASP A 402 6.12 -12.26 -4.47
C ASP A 402 5.21 -12.41 -3.22
N ASP A 403 5.68 -13.11 -2.19
CA ASP A 403 5.00 -13.18 -0.88
C ASP A 403 5.51 -12.15 0.14
N LEU A 404 6.61 -11.46 -0.18
CA LEU A 404 7.25 -10.44 0.66
C LEU A 404 7.50 -10.90 2.11
N ASP A 405 7.71 -12.21 2.30
CA ASP A 405 7.94 -12.90 3.58
C ASP A 405 6.75 -12.95 4.59
N TYR A 406 5.52 -12.60 4.19
CA TYR A 406 4.32 -12.69 5.04
C TYR A 406 3.87 -14.15 5.26
N ASP A 407 3.30 -14.47 6.43
CA ASP A 407 2.72 -15.78 6.75
C ASP A 407 1.55 -16.15 5.81
N PHE A 408 0.65 -15.19 5.58
CA PHE A 408 -0.55 -15.31 4.74
C PHE A 408 -0.59 -14.22 3.66
N VAL A 409 -1.09 -14.57 2.47
CA VAL A 409 -1.25 -13.64 1.34
C VAL A 409 -2.65 -13.80 0.74
N ALA A 410 -3.46 -12.75 0.80
CA ALA A 410 -4.80 -12.72 0.21
C ALA A 410 -4.70 -12.55 -1.31
N LYS A 411 -5.16 -13.55 -2.08
CA LYS A 411 -5.28 -13.48 -3.54
C LYS A 411 -6.70 -13.11 -3.95
N GLY A 412 -7.69 -13.32 -3.07
CA GLY A 412 -9.05 -12.77 -3.12
C GLY A 412 -9.14 -11.30 -2.65
N ASP A 413 -10.22 -10.94 -1.96
CA ASP A 413 -10.37 -9.64 -1.28
C ASP A 413 -9.74 -9.68 0.12
N VAL A 414 -8.92 -8.68 0.48
CA VAL A 414 -8.17 -8.67 1.76
C VAL A 414 -9.06 -8.50 2.98
N GLU A 415 -10.17 -7.76 2.85
CA GLU A 415 -11.20 -7.62 3.88
C GLU A 415 -11.90 -8.95 4.20
N ALA A 416 -12.11 -9.82 3.20
CA ALA A 416 -12.65 -11.16 3.41
C ALA A 416 -11.62 -12.09 4.05
N ALA A 417 -10.36 -12.01 3.63
CA ALA A 417 -9.26 -12.76 4.23
C ALA A 417 -9.06 -12.40 5.70
N ALA A 418 -9.10 -11.12 6.07
CA ALA A 418 -8.98 -10.65 7.45
C ALA A 418 -10.11 -11.15 8.35
N HIS A 419 -11.37 -11.03 7.90
CA HIS A 419 -12.54 -11.57 8.62
C HIS A 419 -12.43 -13.08 8.83
N ASP A 420 -12.15 -13.85 7.78
CA ASP A 420 -12.12 -15.30 7.85
C ASP A 420 -10.91 -15.82 8.64
N LEU A 421 -9.77 -15.12 8.60
CA LEU A 421 -8.57 -15.41 9.40
C LEU A 421 -8.83 -15.21 10.90
N VAL A 422 -9.53 -14.14 11.29
CA VAL A 422 -9.96 -13.95 12.70
C VAL A 422 -11.00 -15.00 13.09
N CYS A 423 -11.98 -15.29 12.23
CA CYS A 423 -13.02 -16.29 12.50
C CYS A 423 -12.48 -17.72 12.63
N SER A 424 -11.31 -18.03 12.08
CA SER A 424 -10.62 -19.33 12.27
C SER A 424 -9.65 -19.36 13.47
N GLY A 425 -9.51 -18.25 14.21
CA GLY A 425 -8.55 -18.13 15.32
C GLY A 425 -7.09 -18.04 14.82
N LEU A 426 -6.87 -17.33 13.72
CA LEU A 426 -5.60 -17.18 13.00
C LEU A 426 -5.07 -18.49 12.37
N GLU A 427 -5.92 -19.52 12.22
CA GLU A 427 -5.56 -20.77 11.53
C GLU A 427 -5.65 -20.68 9.98
N GLY A 428 -6.24 -19.62 9.43
CA GLY A 428 -6.25 -19.32 7.99
C GLY A 428 -7.62 -19.00 7.41
N PHE A 429 -7.65 -18.74 6.11
CA PHE A 429 -8.84 -18.52 5.29
C PHE A 429 -8.71 -19.35 4.00
N GLY A 430 -9.75 -19.35 3.17
CA GLY A 430 -9.64 -19.77 1.76
C GLY A 430 -9.91 -18.58 0.86
N ASP A 431 -9.18 -18.44 -0.24
CA ASP A 431 -9.36 -17.29 -1.13
C ASP A 431 -10.78 -17.21 -1.67
N ARG A 432 -11.43 -16.08 -1.38
CA ARG A 432 -12.74 -15.72 -1.90
C ARG A 432 -12.81 -14.23 -2.22
N MET A 433 -13.76 -13.92 -3.09
CA MET A 433 -14.25 -12.55 -3.21
C MET A 433 -15.41 -12.37 -2.21
N ARG A 434 -15.48 -11.24 -1.53
CA ARG A 434 -16.64 -10.84 -0.70
C ARG A 434 -17.89 -10.56 -1.54
N ASP A 435 -19.06 -10.53 -0.94
CA ASP A 435 -20.29 -10.03 -1.57
C ASP A 435 -20.68 -8.60 -1.15
N ASN A 436 -21.72 -8.04 -1.76
CA ASN A 436 -22.15 -6.66 -1.49
C ASN A 436 -22.95 -6.50 -0.19
N GLU A 437 -23.43 -7.59 0.43
CA GLU A 437 -24.00 -7.58 1.79
C GLU A 437 -22.89 -7.53 2.84
N GLU A 438 -21.72 -8.13 2.58
CA GLU A 438 -20.50 -7.96 3.37
C GLU A 438 -20.01 -6.52 3.32
N VAL A 439 -19.86 -5.92 2.13
CA VAL A 439 -19.47 -4.49 2.01
C VAL A 439 -20.41 -3.59 2.80
N ALA A 440 -21.73 -3.79 2.67
CA ALA A 440 -22.72 -2.95 3.35
C ALA A 440 -22.62 -2.99 4.88
N ARG A 441 -22.01 -4.02 5.47
CA ARG A 441 -21.66 -4.06 6.90
C ARG A 441 -20.30 -3.43 7.15
N TRP A 442 -19.26 -3.91 6.47
CA TRP A 442 -17.87 -3.57 6.75
C TRP A 442 -17.55 -2.10 6.44
N ALA A 443 -18.01 -1.58 5.30
CA ALA A 443 -17.80 -0.19 4.89
C ALA A 443 -18.31 0.85 5.90
N ARG A 444 -19.36 0.51 6.65
CA ARG A 444 -19.92 1.33 7.72
C ARG A 444 -19.27 1.06 9.08
N ARG A 445 -18.97 -0.22 9.39
CA ARG A 445 -18.31 -0.60 10.66
C ARG A 445 -16.90 -0.06 10.79
N GLY A 446 -16.15 0.02 9.69
CA GLY A 446 -14.78 0.54 9.67
C GLY A 446 -14.70 2.02 9.31
N ALA A 447 -15.72 2.81 9.63
CA ALA A 447 -15.65 4.26 9.44
C ALA A 447 -14.67 4.91 10.43
N PHE A 448 -14.66 4.47 11.69
CA PHE A 448 -13.83 5.03 12.78
C PHE A 448 -12.34 5.15 12.44
N VAL A 449 -11.80 4.21 11.66
CA VAL A 449 -10.36 4.13 11.33
C VAL A 449 -9.84 5.34 10.52
N VAL A 450 -10.73 6.22 10.05
CA VAL A 450 -10.32 7.50 9.45
C VAL A 450 -9.82 8.52 10.48
N GLU A 451 -10.15 8.40 11.76
CA GLU A 451 -9.66 9.30 12.82
C GLU A 451 -8.13 9.22 13.00
N ASP A 452 -7.54 8.06 12.74
CA ASP A 452 -6.08 7.83 12.82
C ASP A 452 -5.32 8.30 11.56
N HIS A 453 -6.01 8.70 10.48
CA HIS A 453 -5.37 9.05 9.21
C HIS A 453 -4.72 10.45 9.27
N PRO A 454 -3.44 10.64 8.87
CA PRO A 454 -2.67 11.88 9.08
C PRO A 454 -3.15 13.15 8.33
N ASN A 455 -4.30 13.10 7.66
CA ASN A 455 -4.97 14.27 7.06
C ASN A 455 -6.40 14.49 7.58
N HIS A 456 -6.84 13.71 8.56
CA HIS A 456 -8.13 13.84 9.22
C HIS A 456 -8.17 15.09 10.12
N PRO A 457 -9.35 15.72 10.31
CA PRO A 457 -10.54 15.64 9.45
C PRO A 457 -10.44 16.60 8.25
N GLU A 458 -9.55 17.59 8.30
CA GLU A 458 -9.61 18.81 7.48
C GLU A 458 -9.25 18.63 5.99
N TYR A 459 -8.53 17.56 5.63
CA TYR A 459 -7.98 17.38 4.29
C TYR A 459 -7.97 15.91 3.86
N LEU A 460 -9.04 15.16 4.20
CA LEU A 460 -9.16 13.73 3.93
C LEU A 460 -10.30 13.43 2.95
N ILE A 461 -9.95 12.90 1.78
CA ILE A 461 -10.91 12.46 0.76
C ILE A 461 -11.17 10.96 0.94
N ALA A 462 -12.40 10.57 1.27
CA ALA A 462 -12.79 9.17 1.29
C ALA A 462 -13.19 8.68 -0.11
N GLU A 463 -12.50 7.65 -0.61
CA GLU A 463 -13.00 6.84 -1.73
C GLU A 463 -14.25 6.06 -1.30
N LEU A 464 -15.26 6.06 -2.15
CA LEU A 464 -16.51 5.32 -1.96
C LEU A 464 -16.67 4.32 -3.10
N GLU A 465 -16.56 3.02 -2.82
CA GLU A 465 -16.82 1.97 -3.81
C GLU A 465 -18.28 2.02 -4.27
N THR A 466 -18.54 2.12 -5.57
CA THR A 466 -19.92 1.96 -6.08
C THR A 466 -20.15 0.60 -6.77
N SER A 467 -19.11 -0.05 -7.28
CA SER A 467 -19.17 -1.39 -7.86
C SER A 467 -17.80 -2.10 -7.85
N ARG A 468 -17.64 -3.09 -8.72
CA ARG A 468 -16.35 -3.66 -9.18
C ARG A 468 -16.62 -4.54 -10.40
N GLY A 469 -15.58 -4.83 -11.16
CA GLY A 469 -15.68 -5.59 -12.41
C GLY A 469 -16.19 -4.73 -13.57
N CYS A 470 -16.01 -5.22 -14.79
CA CYS A 470 -16.36 -4.51 -16.02
C CYS A 470 -17.10 -5.45 -16.99
N ALA A 471 -18.10 -4.92 -17.71
CA ALA A 471 -18.77 -5.66 -18.79
C ALA A 471 -17.82 -5.88 -19.97
N TYR A 472 -16.91 -4.94 -20.18
CA TYR A 472 -15.97 -4.87 -21.28
C TYR A 472 -14.59 -5.44 -20.93
N ARG A 473 -13.78 -5.80 -21.94
CA ARG A 473 -12.47 -6.45 -21.78
C ARG A 473 -11.41 -5.82 -22.71
N CYS A 474 -10.93 -4.63 -22.35
CA CYS A 474 -9.78 -4.03 -23.02
C CYS A 474 -8.48 -4.79 -22.66
N SER A 475 -7.58 -4.96 -23.63
CA SER A 475 -6.42 -5.89 -23.57
C SER A 475 -5.48 -5.71 -22.37
N PHE A 476 -5.40 -4.49 -21.82
CA PHE A 476 -4.46 -4.09 -20.77
C PHE A 476 -5.09 -3.93 -19.38
N CYS A 477 -6.42 -4.08 -19.27
CA CYS A 477 -7.15 -3.65 -18.07
C CYS A 477 -7.22 -4.75 -17.01
N THR A 478 -6.96 -4.40 -15.74
CA THR A 478 -7.08 -5.31 -14.59
C THR A 478 -8.51 -5.40 -14.03
N GLU A 479 -9.38 -4.43 -14.30
CA GLU A 479 -10.77 -4.42 -13.79
C GLU A 479 -11.58 -5.68 -14.14
N PRO A 480 -11.51 -6.26 -15.37
CA PRO A 480 -12.26 -7.48 -15.71
C PRO A 480 -11.76 -8.76 -15.02
N LEU A 481 -10.66 -8.67 -14.23
CA LEU A 481 -10.16 -9.74 -13.36
C LEU A 481 -10.94 -9.81 -12.03
N TYR A 482 -11.64 -8.74 -11.64
CA TYR A 482 -12.64 -8.75 -10.56
C TYR A 482 -13.97 -9.43 -10.97
N GLY A 483 -14.12 -9.76 -12.26
CA GLY A 483 -15.29 -10.45 -12.82
C GLY A 483 -16.25 -9.52 -13.57
N ASN A 484 -17.51 -9.95 -13.65
CA ASN A 484 -18.59 -9.15 -14.23
C ASN A 484 -19.03 -8.05 -13.25
N PRO A 485 -19.65 -6.95 -13.72
CA PRO A 485 -20.06 -5.82 -12.87
C PRO A 485 -20.98 -6.23 -11.70
N ALA A 486 -20.62 -5.81 -10.49
CA ALA A 486 -21.40 -6.02 -9.28
C ALA A 486 -21.61 -4.69 -8.53
N PHE A 487 -22.77 -4.07 -8.68
CA PHE A 487 -23.08 -2.76 -8.07
C PHE A 487 -23.59 -2.86 -6.63
N ARG A 488 -23.14 -1.96 -5.77
CA ARG A 488 -23.75 -1.73 -4.44
C ARG A 488 -25.11 -1.03 -4.61
N SER A 489 -25.97 -1.15 -3.60
CA SER A 489 -27.18 -0.33 -3.54
C SER A 489 -26.83 1.11 -3.19
N ALA A 490 -27.64 2.09 -3.66
CA ALA A 490 -27.49 3.48 -3.27
C ALA A 490 -27.52 3.65 -1.73
N GLU A 491 -28.41 2.92 -1.05
CA GLU A 491 -28.47 2.90 0.42
C GLU A 491 -27.17 2.40 1.07
N SER A 492 -26.50 1.39 0.50
CA SER A 492 -25.22 0.87 1.02
C SER A 492 -24.12 1.94 0.99
N VAL A 493 -24.06 2.76 -0.07
CA VAL A 493 -23.07 3.84 -0.18
C VAL A 493 -23.46 5.04 0.69
N VAL A 494 -24.74 5.43 0.71
CA VAL A 494 -25.25 6.53 1.56
C VAL A 494 -25.04 6.24 3.05
N ARG A 495 -25.21 4.98 3.50
CA ARG A 495 -24.94 4.58 4.90
C ARG A 495 -23.46 4.52 5.26
N GLU A 496 -22.56 4.40 4.29
CA GLU A 496 -21.11 4.58 4.50
C GLU A 496 -20.77 6.07 4.62
N VAL A 497 -21.33 6.93 3.77
CA VAL A 497 -21.15 8.39 3.85
C VAL A 497 -21.72 8.95 5.15
N GLU A 498 -22.90 8.49 5.59
CA GLU A 498 -23.50 8.86 6.88
C GLU A 498 -22.56 8.60 8.07
N ALA A 499 -21.86 7.45 8.06
CA ALA A 499 -20.88 7.12 9.10
C ALA A 499 -19.60 7.97 8.97
N LEU A 500 -18.98 8.02 7.80
CA LEU A 500 -17.75 8.82 7.57
C LEU A 500 -17.95 10.31 7.85
N TYR A 501 -19.13 10.87 7.53
CA TYR A 501 -19.50 12.24 7.87
C TYR A 501 -19.71 12.44 9.39
N GLY A 502 -20.19 11.41 10.08
CA GLY A 502 -20.22 11.32 11.54
C GLY A 502 -18.81 11.40 12.14
N GLU A 503 -17.87 10.62 11.59
CA GLU A 503 -16.44 10.67 11.95
C GLU A 503 -15.71 11.91 11.36
N GLY A 504 -16.43 12.95 10.95
CA GLY A 504 -15.85 14.25 10.58
C GLY A 504 -15.38 14.42 9.14
N VAL A 505 -15.42 13.40 8.28
CA VAL A 505 -15.02 13.52 6.85
C VAL A 505 -15.94 14.48 6.10
N ARG A 506 -15.40 15.36 5.25
CA ARG A 506 -16.17 16.33 4.45
C ARG A 506 -15.95 16.23 2.94
N GLN A 507 -15.01 15.40 2.49
CA GLN A 507 -14.63 15.27 1.09
C GLN A 507 -14.77 13.80 0.64
N PHE A 508 -15.50 13.59 -0.46
CA PHE A 508 -15.90 12.27 -0.95
C PHE A 508 -15.64 12.11 -2.45
N ARG A 509 -15.24 10.91 -2.87
CA ARG A 509 -15.07 10.55 -4.28
C ARG A 509 -15.74 9.21 -4.59
N LEU A 510 -16.67 9.22 -5.53
CA LEU A 510 -17.34 8.01 -6.04
C LEU A 510 -16.40 7.29 -7.00
N GLY A 511 -15.78 6.23 -6.50
CA GLY A 511 -14.68 5.50 -7.12
C GLY A 511 -14.85 3.98 -7.01
N ARG A 512 -13.79 3.26 -7.38
CA ARG A 512 -13.81 1.80 -7.57
C ARG A 512 -15.00 1.39 -8.44
N GLN A 513 -15.13 2.01 -9.62
CA GLN A 513 -16.02 1.57 -10.70
C GLN A 513 -15.42 1.83 -12.09
N ALA A 514 -15.76 0.97 -13.06
CA ALA A 514 -15.41 1.17 -14.47
C ALA A 514 -16.22 2.29 -15.15
N ASP A 515 -17.48 2.47 -14.75
CA ASP A 515 -18.38 3.51 -15.26
C ASP A 515 -19.42 3.90 -14.21
N ILE A 516 -19.51 5.19 -13.88
CA ILE A 516 -20.54 5.72 -12.98
C ILE A 516 -21.93 5.76 -13.62
N LEU A 517 -22.06 5.86 -14.94
CA LEU A 517 -23.38 6.02 -15.59
C LEU A 517 -24.22 4.74 -15.46
N ALA A 518 -23.59 3.57 -15.59
CA ALA A 518 -24.20 2.26 -15.39
C ALA A 518 -24.51 1.91 -13.91
N PHE A 519 -24.33 2.83 -12.95
CA PHE A 519 -24.54 2.57 -11.52
C PHE A 519 -25.95 2.03 -11.22
N GLY A 520 -26.03 0.87 -10.57
CA GLY A 520 -27.31 0.20 -10.27
C GLY A 520 -28.01 -0.37 -11.51
N GLY A 521 -27.26 -0.62 -12.59
CA GLY A 521 -27.69 -1.32 -13.80
C GLY A 521 -27.00 -2.67 -13.97
N ASP A 522 -26.79 -3.05 -15.22
CA ASP A 522 -26.11 -4.27 -15.68
C ASP A 522 -24.60 -4.08 -15.94
N GLY A 523 -24.15 -2.82 -16.02
CA GLY A 523 -22.77 -2.45 -16.37
C GLY A 523 -22.62 -1.80 -17.75
N GLU A 524 -23.70 -1.72 -18.53
CA GLU A 524 -23.72 -1.11 -19.86
C GLU A 524 -24.76 0.02 -19.96
N ARG A 525 -25.95 -0.16 -19.38
CA ARG A 525 -27.08 0.75 -19.56
C ARG A 525 -27.24 1.75 -18.41
N PRO A 526 -27.37 3.07 -18.67
CA PRO A 526 -27.51 4.06 -17.61
C PRO A 526 -28.78 3.91 -16.77
N ASN A 527 -28.68 4.27 -15.49
CA ASN A 527 -29.81 4.28 -14.56
C ASN A 527 -29.90 5.62 -13.79
N PRO A 528 -30.47 6.68 -14.40
CA PRO A 528 -30.60 8.00 -13.76
C PRO A 528 -31.33 7.96 -12.41
N ASP A 529 -32.29 7.06 -12.22
CA ASP A 529 -33.02 6.91 -10.95
C ASP A 529 -32.16 6.29 -9.83
N ALA A 530 -31.19 5.44 -10.17
CA ALA A 530 -30.21 4.96 -9.19
C ALA A 530 -29.24 6.07 -8.79
N LEU A 531 -28.79 6.88 -9.75
CA LEU A 531 -27.94 8.04 -9.51
C LEU A 531 -28.65 9.11 -8.66
N ARG A 532 -29.95 9.37 -8.89
CA ARG A 532 -30.77 10.26 -8.04
C ARG A 532 -30.77 9.81 -6.59
N ARG A 533 -30.97 8.50 -6.33
CA ARG A 533 -30.95 7.93 -4.98
C ARG A 533 -29.57 7.99 -4.34
N LEU A 534 -28.50 7.82 -5.12
CA LEU A 534 -27.12 7.90 -4.65
C LEU A 534 -26.74 9.35 -4.29
N TYR A 535 -26.71 10.24 -5.28
CA TYR A 535 -26.24 11.61 -5.11
C TYR A 535 -27.16 12.45 -4.22
N GLY A 536 -28.48 12.28 -4.33
CA GLY A 536 -29.45 12.94 -3.45
C GLY A 536 -29.35 12.45 -2.01
N GLY A 537 -29.21 11.14 -1.80
CA GLY A 537 -29.03 10.56 -0.47
C GLY A 537 -27.71 10.98 0.19
N ILE A 538 -26.63 11.10 -0.59
CA ILE A 538 -25.34 11.64 -0.12
C ILE A 538 -25.50 13.08 0.37
N ARG A 539 -26.19 13.94 -0.39
CA ARG A 539 -26.49 15.33 0.03
C ARG A 539 -27.44 15.41 1.22
N GLU A 540 -28.35 14.45 1.41
CA GLU A 540 -29.24 14.38 2.57
C GLU A 540 -28.50 14.03 3.88
N VAL A 541 -27.54 13.09 3.84
CA VAL A 541 -26.79 12.68 5.05
C VAL A 541 -25.55 13.52 5.33
N ALA A 542 -24.95 14.15 4.31
CA ALA A 542 -23.77 14.99 4.42
C ALA A 542 -24.03 16.40 3.82
N PRO A 543 -24.92 17.21 4.42
CA PRO A 543 -25.32 18.50 3.86
C PRO A 543 -24.18 19.52 3.80
N GLU A 544 -23.22 19.44 4.73
CA GLU A 544 -22.04 20.32 4.80
C GLU A 544 -20.81 19.70 4.09
N LEU A 545 -20.99 18.77 3.14
CA LEU A 545 -19.86 18.24 2.37
C LEU A 545 -19.21 19.35 1.50
N GLU A 546 -17.89 19.39 1.52
CA GLU A 546 -17.06 20.37 0.80
C GLU A 546 -16.67 19.86 -0.61
N THR A 547 -16.67 18.55 -0.81
CA THR A 547 -16.30 17.93 -2.09
C THR A 547 -17.06 16.63 -2.31
N LEU A 548 -17.70 16.50 -3.47
CA LEU A 548 -18.31 15.27 -3.97
C LEU A 548 -17.97 15.16 -5.46
N HIS A 549 -16.93 14.39 -5.79
CA HIS A 549 -16.45 14.15 -7.15
C HIS A 549 -16.63 12.67 -7.55
N LEU A 550 -16.34 12.34 -8.81
CA LEU A 550 -16.30 10.96 -9.34
C LEU A 550 -14.93 10.62 -9.95
N ASP A 551 -14.75 9.39 -10.43
CA ASP A 551 -13.57 8.98 -11.21
C ASP A 551 -13.88 8.70 -12.69
N ASN A 552 -14.32 7.47 -12.98
CA ASN A 552 -14.49 6.99 -14.35
C ASN A 552 -15.92 7.16 -14.87
N MET A 553 -16.01 7.55 -16.14
CA MET A 553 -17.23 7.63 -16.93
C MET A 553 -16.94 7.10 -18.33
N ASN A 554 -17.64 6.07 -18.76
CA ASN A 554 -17.30 5.37 -20.00
C ASN A 554 -17.96 6.05 -21.22
N PRO A 555 -17.21 6.53 -22.23
CA PRO A 555 -17.79 7.18 -23.39
C PRO A 555 -18.71 6.26 -24.22
N VAL A 556 -18.52 4.93 -24.21
CA VAL A 556 -19.41 4.01 -24.94
C VAL A 556 -20.85 4.08 -24.40
N THR A 557 -21.01 4.18 -23.08
CA THR A 557 -22.30 4.34 -22.39
C THR A 557 -23.02 5.62 -22.81
N ILE A 558 -22.27 6.67 -23.18
CA ILE A 558 -22.82 7.93 -23.70
C ILE A 558 -23.25 7.78 -25.16
N VAL A 559 -22.51 7.03 -25.95
CA VAL A 559 -22.75 6.81 -27.39
C VAL A 559 -23.94 5.87 -27.64
N ASP A 560 -24.05 4.78 -26.89
CA ASP A 560 -25.14 3.80 -27.02
C ASP A 560 -26.46 4.27 -26.40
N TYR A 561 -26.40 5.11 -25.35
CA TYR A 561 -27.58 5.53 -24.58
C TYR A 561 -27.67 7.07 -24.37
N PRO A 562 -27.53 7.91 -25.41
CA PRO A 562 -27.29 9.34 -25.27
C PRO A 562 -28.33 10.09 -24.42
N GLU A 563 -29.62 9.83 -24.59
CA GLU A 563 -30.68 10.51 -23.81
C GLU A 563 -30.64 10.14 -22.31
N LEU A 564 -30.39 8.87 -21.99
CA LEU A 564 -30.29 8.40 -20.60
C LEU A 564 -28.97 8.86 -19.95
N SER A 565 -27.89 8.89 -20.72
CA SER A 565 -26.60 9.40 -20.29
C SER A 565 -26.64 10.91 -20.06
N ARG A 566 -27.32 11.69 -20.92
CA ARG A 566 -27.62 13.12 -20.68
C ARG A 566 -28.44 13.32 -19.40
N GLU A 567 -29.45 12.48 -19.16
CA GLU A 567 -30.25 12.52 -17.92
C GLU A 567 -29.41 12.19 -16.67
N ALA A 568 -28.55 11.17 -16.74
CA ALA A 568 -27.62 10.80 -15.68
C ALA A 568 -26.57 11.88 -15.40
N ILE A 569 -25.95 12.45 -16.43
CA ILE A 569 -24.95 13.52 -16.33
C ILE A 569 -25.56 14.77 -15.68
N ARG A 570 -26.81 15.15 -16.03
CA ARG A 570 -27.51 16.25 -15.35
C ARG A 570 -27.70 16.01 -13.85
N VAL A 571 -28.06 14.79 -13.44
CA VAL A 571 -28.21 14.43 -12.00
C VAL A 571 -26.87 14.51 -11.26
N ILE A 572 -25.79 14.01 -11.89
CA ILE A 572 -24.43 14.13 -11.35
C ILE A 572 -24.04 15.61 -11.20
N ALA A 573 -24.20 16.39 -12.27
CA ALA A 573 -23.83 17.81 -12.32
C ALA A 573 -24.71 18.73 -11.47
N GLU A 574 -25.91 18.30 -11.08
CA GLU A 574 -26.71 18.99 -10.07
C GLU A 574 -26.01 18.90 -8.70
N HIS A 575 -25.66 17.67 -8.29
CA HIS A 575 -25.26 17.34 -6.91
C HIS A 575 -23.74 17.40 -6.62
N ASN A 576 -22.87 17.23 -7.63
CA ASN A 576 -21.42 17.22 -7.45
C ASN A 576 -20.85 18.60 -7.06
N THR A 577 -19.55 18.68 -6.73
CA THR A 577 -18.86 19.96 -6.50
C THR A 577 -18.09 20.45 -7.74
N PRO A 578 -17.84 21.77 -7.88
CA PRO A 578 -17.23 22.32 -9.08
C PRO A 578 -15.74 21.94 -9.23
N GLY A 579 -15.33 21.57 -10.44
CA GLY A 579 -13.96 21.18 -10.77
C GLY A 579 -13.75 19.67 -11.01
N ASP A 580 -14.82 18.88 -10.91
CA ASP A 580 -14.90 17.43 -11.09
C ASP A 580 -14.50 16.97 -12.51
N VAL A 581 -14.19 15.67 -12.65
CA VAL A 581 -13.62 15.07 -13.86
C VAL A 581 -14.34 13.78 -14.24
N ALA A 582 -14.95 13.75 -15.43
CA ALA A 582 -15.41 12.51 -16.05
C ALA A 582 -14.23 11.85 -16.80
N ALA A 583 -13.52 10.92 -16.17
CA ALA A 583 -12.37 10.26 -16.80
C ALA A 583 -12.83 9.24 -17.85
N PHE A 584 -12.58 9.54 -19.12
CA PHE A 584 -12.91 8.71 -20.28
C PHE A 584 -11.75 7.79 -20.66
N GLY A 585 -12.05 6.52 -20.91
CA GLY A 585 -11.14 5.57 -21.54
C GLY A 585 -11.24 5.62 -23.07
N LEU A 586 -10.58 6.59 -23.70
CA LEU A 586 -10.31 6.52 -25.16
C LEU A 586 -9.11 5.61 -25.42
N GLU A 587 -8.03 5.85 -24.67
CA GLU A 587 -6.75 5.14 -24.67
C GLU A 587 -5.94 5.23 -25.98
N SER A 588 -6.57 5.20 -27.14
CA SER A 588 -5.98 5.58 -28.43
C SER A 588 -7.03 6.09 -29.43
N ALA A 589 -6.67 7.10 -30.22
CA ALA A 589 -7.46 7.61 -31.36
C ALA A 589 -7.06 6.95 -32.71
N ASP A 590 -6.17 5.96 -32.67
CA ASP A 590 -5.72 5.19 -33.83
C ASP A 590 -6.59 3.93 -34.00
N PRO A 591 -7.28 3.76 -35.14
CA PRO A 591 -8.24 2.68 -35.31
C PRO A 591 -7.63 1.27 -35.27
N VAL A 592 -6.32 1.12 -35.58
CA VAL A 592 -5.66 -0.20 -35.48
C VAL A 592 -5.38 -0.56 -34.03
N VAL A 593 -4.95 0.42 -33.22
CA VAL A 593 -4.79 0.24 -31.76
C VAL A 593 -6.16 0.02 -31.11
N GLN A 594 -7.22 0.67 -31.62
CA GLN A 594 -8.59 0.44 -31.17
C GLN A 594 -9.03 -1.02 -31.41
N GLU A 595 -8.84 -1.53 -32.62
CA GLU A 595 -9.20 -2.90 -33.02
C GLU A 595 -8.36 -3.96 -32.30
N GLU A 596 -7.03 -3.82 -32.26
CA GLU A 596 -6.12 -4.81 -31.66
C GLU A 596 -6.19 -4.87 -30.11
N ASN A 597 -6.76 -3.88 -29.43
CA ASN A 597 -6.82 -3.84 -27.96
C ASN A 597 -8.23 -3.86 -27.37
N ASN A 598 -9.25 -4.13 -28.19
CA ASN A 598 -10.66 -4.15 -27.79
C ASN A 598 -11.09 -2.81 -27.12
N LEU A 599 -10.70 -1.66 -27.70
CA LEU A 599 -11.06 -0.34 -27.17
C LEU A 599 -12.46 0.10 -27.63
N LEU A 600 -13.22 0.67 -26.69
CA LEU A 600 -14.68 0.66 -26.73
C LEU A 600 -15.33 1.72 -27.64
N VAL A 601 -14.60 2.76 -28.00
CA VAL A 601 -15.07 3.86 -28.86
C VAL A 601 -13.99 4.30 -29.83
N SER A 602 -14.41 4.72 -31.03
CA SER A 602 -13.53 5.44 -31.95
C SER A 602 -13.32 6.89 -31.53
N ALA A 603 -12.38 7.56 -32.20
CA ALA A 603 -12.10 8.97 -32.00
C ALA A 603 -13.28 9.92 -32.30
N GLU A 604 -14.27 9.52 -33.12
CA GLU A 604 -15.48 10.35 -33.36
C GLU A 604 -16.56 10.10 -32.31
N GLU A 605 -16.74 8.85 -31.90
CA GLU A 605 -17.70 8.46 -30.87
C GLU A 605 -17.30 9.04 -29.50
N CYS A 606 -16.01 9.00 -29.17
CA CYS A 606 -15.47 9.69 -27.99
C CYS A 606 -15.63 11.22 -28.07
N LEU A 607 -15.50 11.80 -29.26
CA LEU A 607 -15.71 13.24 -29.45
C LEU A 607 -17.17 13.65 -29.23
N GLU A 608 -18.13 12.85 -29.69
CA GLU A 608 -19.55 13.05 -29.37
C GLU A 608 -19.82 12.93 -27.87
N ALA A 609 -19.23 11.94 -27.19
CA ALA A 609 -19.31 11.82 -25.73
C ALA A 609 -18.72 13.06 -25.01
N VAL A 610 -17.65 13.66 -25.55
CA VAL A 610 -17.08 14.92 -25.04
C VAL A 610 -18.03 16.10 -25.24
N ARG A 611 -18.73 16.19 -26.38
CA ARG A 611 -19.78 17.20 -26.62
C ARG A 611 -20.90 17.07 -25.57
N VAL A 612 -21.41 15.86 -25.35
CA VAL A 612 -22.49 15.59 -24.38
C VAL A 612 -22.15 16.08 -22.96
N VAL A 613 -20.97 15.74 -22.41
CA VAL A 613 -20.60 16.20 -21.05
C VAL A 613 -20.40 17.71 -21.00
N ASN A 614 -19.81 18.30 -22.04
CA ASN A 614 -19.61 19.76 -22.13
C ASN A 614 -20.95 20.52 -22.13
N GLU A 615 -21.95 20.04 -22.86
CA GLU A 615 -23.28 20.66 -22.94
C GLU A 615 -24.08 20.55 -21.63
N GLU A 616 -24.15 19.34 -21.05
CA GLU A 616 -25.02 19.06 -19.89
C GLU A 616 -24.42 19.51 -18.54
N ALA A 617 -23.09 19.59 -18.45
CA ALA A 617 -22.38 19.79 -17.18
C ALA A 617 -21.17 20.75 -17.22
N GLY A 618 -20.77 21.23 -18.40
CA GLY A 618 -19.69 22.22 -18.56
C GLY A 618 -20.06 23.64 -18.13
N TRP A 619 -21.21 23.85 -17.48
CA TRP A 619 -21.61 25.13 -16.91
C TRP A 619 -20.87 25.44 -15.60
N ARG A 620 -20.84 26.72 -15.22
CA ARG A 620 -20.17 27.23 -14.01
C ARG A 620 -21.23 27.73 -13.01
N PRO A 621 -21.07 27.48 -11.70
CA PRO A 621 -22.05 27.94 -10.71
C PRO A 621 -22.24 29.46 -10.74
N GLY A 622 -23.49 29.91 -10.84
CA GLY A 622 -23.85 31.33 -10.90
C GLY A 622 -23.58 32.03 -12.25
N GLY A 623 -23.17 31.28 -13.29
CA GLY A 623 -22.91 31.82 -14.63
C GLY A 623 -24.06 31.63 -15.62
N GLU A 624 -23.89 32.17 -16.83
CA GLU A 624 -24.74 31.77 -17.95
C GLU A 624 -24.63 30.25 -18.19
N GLY A 625 -25.77 29.63 -18.49
CA GLY A 625 -25.88 28.18 -18.63
C GLY A 625 -26.10 27.42 -17.31
N ASP A 626 -26.01 28.04 -16.13
CA ASP A 626 -26.38 27.38 -14.86
C ASP A 626 -27.90 27.10 -14.85
N PRO A 627 -28.35 25.82 -14.82
CA PRO A 627 -29.76 25.47 -14.90
C PRO A 627 -30.55 25.95 -13.68
N ARG A 628 -29.90 26.15 -12.52
CA ARG A 628 -30.52 26.54 -11.25
C ARG A 628 -30.94 28.00 -11.24
N HIS A 629 -30.29 28.84 -12.05
CA HIS A 629 -30.63 30.26 -12.22
C HIS A 629 -31.64 30.53 -13.35
N GLY A 630 -32.16 29.48 -14.02
CA GLY A 630 -33.32 29.60 -14.92
C GLY A 630 -33.08 30.42 -16.19
N SER A 631 -31.83 30.51 -16.68
CA SER A 631 -31.45 31.32 -17.84
C SER A 631 -31.92 30.70 -19.17
N ALA A 632 -33.20 30.87 -19.47
CA ALA A 632 -33.81 30.51 -20.75
C ALA A 632 -33.42 31.50 -21.87
N GLY A 633 -32.12 31.62 -22.16
CA GLY A 633 -31.61 32.50 -23.22
C GLY A 633 -30.10 32.75 -23.28
N GLY A 634 -29.29 32.24 -22.33
CA GLY A 634 -27.83 32.37 -22.36
C GLY A 634 -27.14 31.44 -23.37
N SER A 635 -25.81 31.54 -23.46
CA SER A 635 -25.00 30.62 -24.29
C SER A 635 -24.95 29.19 -23.73
N THR A 636 -25.06 28.20 -24.62
CA THR A 636 -24.84 26.78 -24.27
C THR A 636 -23.43 26.61 -23.71
N PRO A 637 -23.25 25.88 -22.58
CA PRO A 637 -21.93 25.54 -22.07
C PRO A 637 -21.08 24.75 -23.09
N PRO A 638 -19.74 24.81 -23.03
CA PRO A 638 -18.92 25.36 -21.96
C PRO A 638 -18.62 26.86 -22.12
N ASN A 639 -18.83 27.65 -21.07
CA ASN A 639 -18.57 29.09 -21.11
C ASN A 639 -17.14 29.42 -20.61
N PHE A 640 -16.38 30.20 -21.38
CA PHE A 640 -14.99 30.60 -21.12
C PHE A 640 -14.66 31.99 -21.71
N GLY A 641 -13.60 32.63 -21.21
CA GLY A 641 -13.24 34.02 -21.54
C GLY A 641 -13.49 34.99 -20.38
N ASP A 642 -13.36 36.29 -20.64
CA ASP A 642 -13.49 37.36 -19.63
C ASP A 642 -14.89 37.45 -18.98
N ASP A 643 -15.93 37.14 -19.74
CA ASP A 643 -17.33 37.19 -19.28
C ASP A 643 -17.79 35.90 -18.56
N ALA A 644 -16.92 34.88 -18.47
CA ALA A 644 -17.25 33.63 -17.79
C ALA A 644 -17.27 33.79 -16.26
N ALA A 645 -18.21 33.12 -15.59
CA ALA A 645 -18.30 33.15 -14.13
C ALA A 645 -17.00 32.64 -13.47
N ARG A 646 -16.58 33.30 -12.39
CA ARG A 646 -15.26 33.14 -11.74
C ARG A 646 -15.14 31.88 -10.87
N ARG A 647 -15.69 30.75 -11.32
CA ARG A 647 -15.59 29.42 -10.67
C ARG A 647 -15.22 28.36 -11.71
N LEU A 648 -14.77 27.19 -11.26
CA LEU A 648 -14.59 26.03 -12.14
C LEU A 648 -15.95 25.53 -12.69
N PRO A 649 -15.99 24.87 -13.86
CA PRO A 649 -17.19 24.17 -14.34
C PRO A 649 -17.56 22.98 -13.44
N LYS A 650 -18.83 22.55 -13.45
CA LYS A 650 -19.33 21.49 -12.56
C LYS A 650 -18.74 20.12 -12.85
N LEU A 651 -18.82 19.64 -14.10
CA LEU A 651 -18.15 18.42 -14.56
C LEU A 651 -17.64 18.62 -15.98
N LEU A 652 -16.43 18.16 -16.25
CA LEU A 652 -15.84 18.19 -17.59
C LEU A 652 -15.13 16.86 -17.91
N PRO A 653 -15.11 16.42 -19.18
CA PRO A 653 -14.46 15.19 -19.55
C PRO A 653 -12.93 15.31 -19.46
N GLY A 654 -12.28 14.24 -19.05
CA GLY A 654 -10.82 14.08 -19.09
C GLY A 654 -10.46 12.85 -19.94
N ILE A 655 -9.52 12.98 -20.87
CA ILE A 655 -9.18 11.91 -21.81
C ILE A 655 -7.98 11.11 -21.30
N ASN A 656 -8.11 9.80 -21.10
CA ASN A 656 -6.95 8.92 -20.94
C ASN A 656 -6.39 8.45 -22.30
N LEU A 657 -5.06 8.38 -22.38
CA LEU A 657 -4.27 7.83 -23.49
C LEU A 657 -3.17 6.91 -22.93
N VAL A 658 -3.06 5.69 -23.47
CA VAL A 658 -2.07 4.66 -23.11
C VAL A 658 -1.20 4.36 -24.31
N HIS A 659 0.12 4.54 -24.14
CA HIS A 659 1.11 4.25 -25.17
C HIS A 659 1.84 2.92 -24.95
N GLY A 660 2.24 2.28 -26.05
CA GLY A 660 2.86 0.95 -26.08
C GLY A 660 1.88 -0.23 -26.11
N LEU A 661 0.60 0.02 -26.46
CA LEU A 661 -0.40 -1.01 -26.73
C LEU A 661 -0.10 -1.76 -28.04
N MET A 662 -0.79 -2.89 -28.26
CA MET A 662 -0.75 -3.61 -29.55
C MET A 662 -1.15 -2.67 -30.71
N GLY A 663 -0.58 -2.87 -31.89
CA GLY A 663 -0.85 -2.04 -33.08
C GLY A 663 -0.29 -0.61 -33.07
N GLU A 664 0.37 -0.15 -32.00
CA GLU A 664 0.98 1.19 -31.96
C GLU A 664 2.11 1.32 -32.99
N ARG A 665 2.14 2.47 -33.66
CA ARG A 665 3.13 2.83 -34.70
C ARG A 665 3.43 4.34 -34.68
N GLU A 666 4.34 4.81 -35.52
CA GLU A 666 4.70 6.24 -35.56
C GLU A 666 3.47 7.14 -35.84
N GLU A 667 2.50 6.68 -36.63
CA GLU A 667 1.26 7.42 -36.91
C GLU A 667 0.30 7.52 -35.70
N THR A 668 0.35 6.62 -34.73
CA THR A 668 -0.56 6.60 -33.57
C THR A 668 -0.48 7.90 -32.76
N PHE A 669 0.72 8.43 -32.59
CA PHE A 669 0.95 9.72 -31.94
C PHE A 669 0.29 10.89 -32.69
N GLU A 670 0.22 10.80 -34.02
CA GLU A 670 -0.39 11.80 -34.90
C GLU A 670 -1.91 11.63 -35.02
N HIS A 671 -2.44 10.42 -34.83
CA HIS A 671 -3.88 10.20 -34.58
C HIS A 671 -4.31 10.81 -33.24
N ASN A 672 -3.60 10.48 -32.15
CA ASN A 672 -3.88 10.99 -30.81
C ASN A 672 -3.74 12.53 -30.73
N ARG A 673 -2.79 13.12 -31.47
CA ARG A 673 -2.66 14.58 -31.60
C ARG A 673 -3.90 15.19 -32.26
N ARG A 674 -4.27 14.72 -33.46
CA ARG A 674 -5.38 15.31 -34.24
C ARG A 674 -6.75 15.17 -33.58
N PHE A 675 -6.98 14.14 -32.76
CA PHE A 675 -8.18 14.08 -31.91
C PHE A 675 -8.22 15.25 -30.91
N LEU A 676 -7.13 15.48 -30.17
CA LEU A 676 -7.06 16.55 -29.17
C LEU A 676 -7.12 17.96 -29.81
N GLU A 677 -6.51 18.14 -30.97
CA GLU A 677 -6.63 19.38 -31.77
C GLU A 677 -8.09 19.64 -32.16
N ARG A 678 -8.81 18.62 -32.66
CA ARG A 678 -10.25 18.76 -32.99
C ARG A 678 -11.11 19.13 -31.78
N VAL A 679 -10.89 18.50 -30.62
CA VAL A 679 -11.62 18.85 -29.39
C VAL A 679 -11.42 20.34 -29.05
N TYR A 680 -10.19 20.84 -29.18
CA TYR A 680 -9.89 22.25 -28.93
C TYR A 680 -10.49 23.17 -30.00
N ASP A 681 -10.39 22.83 -31.28
CA ASP A 681 -10.88 23.64 -32.41
C ASP A 681 -12.42 23.69 -32.48
N GLU A 682 -13.13 22.63 -32.06
CA GLU A 682 -14.60 22.62 -31.92
C GLU A 682 -15.10 23.43 -30.71
N GLY A 683 -14.22 24.09 -29.97
CA GLY A 683 -14.56 24.97 -28.84
C GLY A 683 -14.83 24.24 -27.51
N LEU A 684 -14.77 22.91 -27.51
CA LEU A 684 -15.01 22.06 -26.34
C LEU A 684 -13.89 22.22 -25.31
N VAL A 685 -14.16 21.81 -24.07
CA VAL A 685 -13.19 21.87 -22.96
C VAL A 685 -12.93 20.46 -22.41
N LEU A 686 -11.64 20.15 -22.20
CA LEU A 686 -11.18 18.99 -21.45
C LEU A 686 -10.61 19.44 -20.12
N ARG A 687 -10.96 18.75 -19.04
CA ARG A 687 -10.47 19.04 -17.68
C ARG A 687 -9.03 18.59 -17.44
N ARG A 688 -8.59 17.57 -18.19
CA ARG A 688 -7.23 17.04 -18.27
C ARG A 688 -7.07 16.16 -19.52
N VAL A 689 -5.88 16.06 -20.06
CA VAL A 689 -5.44 14.87 -20.82
C VAL A 689 -4.54 14.04 -19.91
N ASN A 690 -4.69 12.72 -19.88
CA ASN A 690 -3.78 11.80 -19.21
C ASN A 690 -2.99 11.02 -20.26
N ILE A 691 -1.68 10.90 -20.08
CA ILE A 691 -0.77 10.25 -21.05
C ILE A 691 0.17 9.35 -20.27
N ARG A 692 -0.15 8.04 -20.24
CA ARG A 692 0.63 6.98 -19.59
C ARG A 692 1.28 6.06 -20.63
N GLN A 693 2.17 5.19 -20.17
CA GLN A 693 2.60 4.01 -20.94
C GLN A 693 2.00 2.77 -20.25
N VAL A 694 1.74 1.72 -21.03
CA VAL A 694 1.18 0.46 -20.52
C VAL A 694 2.10 -0.19 -19.47
N MET A 695 1.51 -1.04 -18.62
CA MET A 695 2.21 -2.02 -17.78
C MET A 695 1.56 -3.38 -18.05
N ALA A 696 2.35 -4.43 -18.20
CA ALA A 696 1.86 -5.75 -18.55
C ALA A 696 1.61 -6.56 -17.27
N PHE A 697 0.36 -7.00 -17.06
CA PHE A 697 -0.06 -7.71 -15.85
C PHE A 697 -0.51 -9.15 -16.17
N ASP A 698 -0.09 -10.09 -15.31
CA ASP A 698 -0.52 -11.48 -15.33
C ASP A 698 -2.05 -11.61 -15.47
N GLY A 699 -2.49 -12.25 -16.56
CA GLY A 699 -3.91 -12.47 -16.87
C GLY A 699 -4.57 -11.41 -17.75
N THR A 700 -3.84 -10.36 -18.16
CA THR A 700 -4.26 -9.43 -19.23
C THR A 700 -3.74 -9.92 -20.60
N GLU A 701 -4.39 -9.53 -21.71
CA GLU A 701 -3.93 -9.90 -23.06
C GLU A 701 -2.58 -9.24 -23.40
N MET A 702 -2.30 -8.06 -22.84
CA MET A 702 -0.99 -7.41 -22.89
C MET A 702 0.14 -8.22 -22.24
N SER A 703 -0.17 -9.21 -21.40
CA SER A 703 0.83 -10.10 -20.78
C SER A 703 1.65 -10.88 -21.80
N ASP A 704 1.05 -11.26 -22.94
CA ASP A 704 1.75 -11.96 -24.04
C ASP A 704 2.57 -11.00 -24.94
N THR A 705 2.33 -9.69 -24.84
CA THR A 705 3.01 -8.65 -25.63
C THR A 705 4.15 -7.97 -24.85
N GLY A 706 4.06 -7.93 -23.51
CA GLY A 706 5.06 -7.31 -22.65
C GLY A 706 5.23 -5.80 -22.88
N ALA A 707 6.41 -5.28 -22.54
CA ALA A 707 6.69 -3.84 -22.58
C ALA A 707 7.51 -3.36 -23.82
N GLU A 708 7.78 -4.21 -24.83
CA GLU A 708 8.73 -3.88 -25.91
C GLU A 708 8.31 -2.67 -26.77
N ILE A 709 7.04 -2.59 -27.18
CA ILE A 709 6.50 -1.48 -28.00
C ILE A 709 6.69 -0.13 -27.29
N ALA A 710 6.45 -0.10 -25.98
CA ALA A 710 6.64 1.05 -25.11
C ALA A 710 8.12 1.48 -24.97
N HIS A 711 9.06 0.55 -25.23
CA HIS A 711 10.50 0.79 -25.23
C HIS A 711 11.01 1.38 -26.55
N ASP A 712 10.54 0.87 -27.69
CA ASP A 712 10.96 1.37 -29.00
C ASP A 712 10.47 2.80 -29.26
N HIS A 713 9.19 3.09 -29.01
CA HIS A 713 8.63 4.43 -29.21
C HIS A 713 9.01 5.44 -28.10
N LYS A 714 9.81 5.06 -27.09
CA LYS A 714 10.17 5.86 -25.89
C LYS A 714 10.77 7.25 -26.19
N LYS A 715 11.35 7.45 -27.39
CA LYS A 715 11.79 8.77 -27.90
C LYS A 715 10.63 9.60 -28.46
N GLN A 716 9.77 8.99 -29.27
CA GLN A 716 8.61 9.66 -29.88
C GLN A 716 7.59 10.03 -28.80
N PHE A 717 7.29 9.12 -27.87
CA PHE A 717 6.44 9.36 -26.70
C PHE A 717 6.86 10.62 -25.92
N LYS A 718 8.16 10.81 -25.67
CA LYS A 718 8.66 12.01 -24.97
C LYS A 718 8.44 13.30 -25.76
N ARG A 719 8.59 13.27 -27.09
CA ARG A 719 8.32 14.41 -27.98
C ARG A 719 6.82 14.72 -28.06
N TYR A 720 5.99 13.70 -28.30
CA TYR A 720 4.54 13.81 -28.35
C TYR A 720 3.97 14.33 -27.04
N LYS A 721 4.33 13.71 -25.90
CA LYS A 721 3.86 14.11 -24.58
C LYS A 721 4.21 15.57 -24.27
N ARG A 722 5.40 16.05 -24.67
CA ARG A 722 5.78 17.47 -24.58
C ARG A 722 4.90 18.36 -25.47
N ALA A 723 4.72 18.01 -26.75
CA ALA A 723 3.88 18.77 -27.68
C ALA A 723 2.44 18.92 -27.13
N VAL A 724 1.84 17.86 -26.58
CA VAL A 724 0.51 17.97 -25.93
C VAL A 724 0.54 18.89 -24.69
N ARG A 725 1.65 18.99 -23.93
CA ARG A 725 1.74 19.96 -22.82
C ARG A 725 1.81 21.41 -23.28
N GLU A 726 2.54 21.66 -24.37
CA GLU A 726 2.80 23.00 -24.90
C GLU A 726 1.66 23.51 -25.79
N GLU A 727 1.04 22.63 -26.57
CA GLU A 727 0.10 23.00 -27.64
C GLU A 727 -1.38 22.70 -27.30
N ILE A 728 -1.66 21.86 -26.30
CA ILE A 728 -3.03 21.48 -25.89
C ILE A 728 -3.32 21.77 -24.41
N ASP A 729 -2.60 21.15 -23.46
CA ASP A 729 -2.93 21.26 -22.02
C ASP A 729 -2.94 22.71 -21.53
N ASN A 730 -1.96 23.53 -21.91
CA ASN A 730 -1.86 24.92 -21.44
C ASN A 730 -2.97 25.84 -22.02
N PRO A 731 -3.23 25.86 -23.35
CA PRO A 731 -4.41 26.54 -23.89
C PRO A 731 -5.75 26.01 -23.37
N MET A 732 -5.85 24.70 -23.11
CA MET A 732 -7.06 24.11 -22.52
C MET A 732 -7.26 24.54 -21.06
N LEU A 733 -6.18 24.61 -20.27
CA LEU A 733 -6.21 25.08 -18.88
C LEU A 733 -6.67 26.55 -18.78
N GLN A 734 -6.31 27.39 -19.75
CA GLN A 734 -6.80 28.76 -19.88
C GLN A 734 -8.33 28.82 -20.13
N ARG A 735 -8.93 27.83 -20.80
CA ARG A 735 -10.40 27.69 -20.90
C ARG A 735 -11.02 27.15 -19.60
N VAL A 736 -10.39 26.17 -18.95
CA VAL A 736 -10.89 25.57 -17.69
C VAL A 736 -10.96 26.62 -16.57
N ALA A 737 -9.87 27.35 -16.34
CA ALA A 737 -9.74 28.32 -15.25
C ALA A 737 -9.15 29.65 -15.78
N PRO A 738 -9.92 30.47 -16.52
CA PRO A 738 -9.46 31.77 -17.02
C PRO A 738 -9.01 32.71 -15.89
N SER A 739 -8.20 33.72 -16.21
CA SER A 739 -7.67 34.66 -15.21
C SER A 739 -8.81 35.40 -14.49
N GLY A 740 -8.73 35.44 -13.15
CA GLY A 740 -9.82 35.86 -12.27
C GLY A 740 -10.73 34.72 -11.78
N THR A 741 -10.53 33.46 -12.20
CA THR A 741 -11.22 32.30 -11.60
C THR A 741 -10.80 32.16 -10.14
N VAL A 742 -11.76 32.08 -9.22
CA VAL A 742 -11.51 31.79 -7.81
C VAL A 742 -11.53 30.27 -7.61
N LEU A 743 -10.43 29.74 -7.09
CA LEU A 743 -10.30 28.38 -6.59
C LEU A 743 -10.47 28.43 -5.08
N GLN A 744 -11.52 27.77 -4.59
CA GLN A 744 -11.92 27.82 -3.18
C GLN A 744 -11.32 26.65 -2.41
N GLY A 745 -10.94 26.88 -1.15
CA GLY A 745 -10.44 25.80 -0.30
C GLY A 745 -9.09 25.24 -0.72
N VAL A 746 -8.15 26.06 -1.20
CA VAL A 746 -6.79 25.62 -1.56
C VAL A 746 -5.97 25.39 -0.29
N ARG A 747 -5.68 24.13 0.04
CA ARG A 747 -4.77 23.73 1.11
C ARG A 747 -3.32 23.98 0.67
N LEU A 748 -2.54 24.65 1.52
CA LEU A 748 -1.12 24.96 1.28
C LEU A 748 -0.24 23.80 1.78
N GLU A 749 0.54 23.20 0.89
CA GLU A 749 1.19 21.90 1.10
C GLU A 749 2.71 22.00 1.24
N TYR A 750 3.41 22.77 0.40
CA TYR A 750 4.87 22.88 0.43
C TYR A 750 5.42 24.21 -0.09
N HIS A 751 6.72 24.44 0.10
CA HIS A 751 7.46 25.58 -0.45
C HIS A 751 8.48 25.14 -1.49
N GLU A 752 8.56 25.87 -2.60
CA GLU A 752 9.65 25.74 -3.56
C GLU A 752 9.97 27.12 -4.17
N ASN A 753 11.25 27.50 -4.18
CA ASN A 753 11.77 28.71 -4.83
C ASN A 753 11.03 30.03 -4.45
N GLY A 754 10.62 30.19 -3.18
CA GLY A 754 9.89 31.37 -2.70
C GLY A 754 8.42 31.43 -3.15
N THR A 755 7.86 30.31 -3.60
CA THR A 755 6.43 30.11 -3.91
C THR A 755 5.86 29.07 -2.96
N THR A 756 4.66 29.30 -2.44
CA THR A 756 3.89 28.28 -1.72
C THR A 756 3.00 27.53 -2.70
N PHE A 757 3.09 26.20 -2.71
CA PHE A 757 2.25 25.35 -3.53
C PHE A 757 1.12 24.74 -2.72
N GLY A 758 -0.05 24.61 -3.37
CA GLY A 758 -1.25 24.06 -2.76
C GLY A 758 -2.23 23.47 -3.77
N ARG A 759 -3.25 22.78 -3.29
CA ARG A 759 -4.29 22.12 -4.09
C ARG A 759 -5.65 22.24 -3.41
N GLN A 760 -6.72 22.21 -4.19
CA GLN A 760 -8.07 21.94 -3.68
C GLN A 760 -8.21 20.41 -3.44
N PRO A 761 -9.10 19.96 -2.54
CA PRO A 761 -9.56 18.57 -2.52
C PRO A 761 -10.25 18.15 -3.83
N GLY A 762 -10.43 16.84 -4.00
CA GLY A 762 -11.20 16.24 -5.09
C GLY A 762 -10.40 15.81 -6.32
N THR A 763 -11.06 15.04 -7.20
CA THR A 763 -10.48 14.37 -8.37
C THR A 763 -9.58 15.25 -9.25
N TYR A 764 -8.32 14.84 -9.42
CA TYR A 764 -7.28 15.46 -10.25
C TYR A 764 -7.24 17.01 -10.14
N PRO A 765 -6.95 17.55 -8.95
CA PRO A 765 -7.07 18.97 -8.65
C PRO A 765 -5.95 19.77 -9.32
N LEU A 766 -6.16 21.08 -9.49
CA LEU A 766 -5.13 21.97 -10.03
C LEU A 766 -4.04 22.22 -8.97
N LEU A 767 -2.78 22.12 -9.39
CA LEU A 767 -1.65 22.61 -8.58
C LEU A 767 -1.62 24.14 -8.67
N VAL A 768 -1.68 24.80 -7.52
CA VAL A 768 -1.74 26.26 -7.40
C VAL A 768 -0.41 26.76 -6.82
N GLY A 769 0.29 27.63 -7.55
CA GLY A 769 1.47 28.33 -7.06
C GLY A 769 1.11 29.74 -6.59
N VAL A 770 1.26 30.01 -5.30
CA VAL A 770 1.00 31.31 -4.67
C VAL A 770 2.32 32.01 -4.35
N PRO A 771 2.58 33.24 -4.84
CA PRO A 771 3.83 33.95 -4.56
C PRO A 771 4.06 34.18 -3.06
N GLY A 772 5.32 33.99 -2.62
CA GLY A 772 5.73 34.11 -1.23
C GLY A 772 5.56 32.82 -0.42
N GLU A 773 6.28 32.74 0.70
CA GLU A 773 6.17 31.65 1.68
C GLU A 773 5.07 31.96 2.71
N ARG A 774 4.15 31.02 2.89
CA ARG A 774 2.90 31.15 3.67
C ARG A 774 2.72 29.94 4.59
N PRO A 775 2.14 30.05 5.80
CA PRO A 775 2.05 28.90 6.71
C PRO A 775 1.35 27.70 6.06
N LEU A 776 2.07 26.58 5.98
CA LEU A 776 1.59 25.30 5.46
C LEU A 776 0.48 24.73 6.36
N GLY A 777 -0.32 23.81 5.81
CA GLY A 777 -1.49 23.26 6.49
C GLY A 777 -2.64 24.27 6.67
N ARG A 778 -2.56 25.46 6.06
CA ARG A 778 -3.69 26.40 5.98
C ARG A 778 -4.46 26.20 4.69
N THR A 779 -5.76 26.46 4.76
CA THR A 779 -6.67 26.53 3.62
C THR A 779 -6.94 28.01 3.28
N ILE A 780 -6.84 28.40 2.01
CA ILE A 780 -7.17 29.75 1.52
C ILE A 780 -7.90 29.70 0.19
N ASP A 781 -8.70 30.73 -0.12
CA ASP A 781 -9.22 30.96 -1.47
C ASP A 781 -8.15 31.69 -2.32
N VAL A 782 -8.09 31.37 -3.61
CA VAL A 782 -7.04 31.87 -4.53
C VAL A 782 -7.62 32.26 -5.88
N ALA A 783 -7.36 33.48 -6.33
CA ALA A 783 -7.69 33.93 -7.68
C ALA A 783 -6.55 33.60 -8.66
N VAL A 784 -6.86 32.87 -9.72
CA VAL A 784 -5.93 32.53 -10.80
C VAL A 784 -5.49 33.79 -11.52
N VAL A 785 -4.18 34.00 -11.66
CA VAL A 785 -3.60 35.13 -12.42
C VAL A 785 -2.94 34.69 -13.72
N ASP A 786 -2.26 33.53 -13.75
CA ASP A 786 -1.45 33.05 -14.89
C ASP A 786 -1.39 31.50 -14.95
N HIS A 787 -0.88 30.92 -16.03
CA HIS A 787 -1.01 29.50 -16.38
C HIS A 787 0.33 28.82 -16.72
N GLY A 788 0.74 27.87 -15.89
CA GLY A 788 1.82 26.92 -16.18
C GLY A 788 1.36 25.73 -17.04
N TYR A 789 2.22 24.72 -17.18
CA TYR A 789 1.91 23.53 -18.00
C TYR A 789 0.77 22.66 -17.47
N ARG A 790 0.66 22.54 -16.13
CA ARG A 790 -0.39 21.79 -15.41
C ARG A 790 -0.69 22.41 -14.03
N SER A 791 -0.38 23.68 -13.90
CA SER A 791 -0.51 24.46 -12.68
C SER A 791 -1.03 25.84 -13.03
N VAL A 792 -1.64 26.49 -12.06
CA VAL A 792 -2.02 27.90 -12.14
C VAL A 792 -1.16 28.69 -11.16
N THR A 793 -0.73 29.89 -11.56
CA THR A 793 -0.24 30.89 -10.62
C THR A 793 -1.46 31.63 -10.08
N GLY A 794 -1.51 31.89 -8.78
CA GLY A 794 -2.64 32.58 -8.16
C GLY A 794 -2.23 33.50 -7.01
N VAL A 795 -3.10 34.45 -6.67
CA VAL A 795 -2.95 35.33 -5.50
C VAL A 795 -4.08 35.04 -4.51
N PRO A 796 -3.88 35.22 -3.19
CA PRO A 796 -4.95 35.06 -2.21
C PRO A 796 -6.20 35.86 -2.60
N TYR A 797 -7.38 35.30 -2.38
CA TYR A 797 -8.65 35.95 -2.71
C TYR A 797 -9.48 36.21 -1.44
N PRO A 798 -10.00 37.44 -1.24
CA PRO A 798 -9.61 38.67 -1.94
C PRO A 798 -8.16 39.09 -1.57
N LEU A 799 -7.44 39.73 -2.51
CA LEU A 799 -6.09 40.22 -2.25
C LEU A 799 -6.17 41.58 -1.53
N SER A 800 -5.76 41.64 -0.25
CA SER A 800 -5.78 42.90 0.50
C SER A 800 -4.89 43.97 -0.16
N ALA A 801 -5.52 45.03 -0.68
CA ALA A 801 -4.82 46.15 -1.32
C ALA A 801 -3.92 46.91 -0.35
N GLY A 802 -4.21 46.85 0.96
CA GLY A 802 -3.41 47.44 2.04
C GLY A 802 -2.22 46.58 2.50
N GLU A 803 -2.31 45.25 2.41
CA GLU A 803 -1.27 44.35 2.90
C GLU A 803 -0.39 43.71 1.81
N ALA A 804 -0.94 43.43 0.62
CA ALA A 804 -0.30 42.64 -0.43
C ALA A 804 1.16 43.05 -0.72
N THR A 805 2.02 42.06 -0.97
CA THR A 805 3.43 42.29 -1.27
C THR A 805 3.64 42.84 -2.70
N MET A 806 4.83 43.39 -2.96
CA MET A 806 5.26 43.74 -4.32
C MET A 806 5.14 42.56 -5.29
N THR A 807 5.47 41.34 -4.83
CA THR A 807 5.44 40.13 -5.66
C THR A 807 4.03 39.76 -6.07
N GLU A 808 3.07 39.78 -5.14
CA GLU A 808 1.66 39.49 -5.42
C GLU A 808 1.03 40.55 -6.33
N LEU A 809 1.28 41.84 -6.06
CA LEU A 809 0.83 42.94 -6.91
C LEU A 809 1.46 42.92 -8.30
N THR A 810 2.68 42.42 -8.45
CA THR A 810 3.36 42.26 -9.74
C THR A 810 2.81 41.05 -10.52
N ALA A 811 2.33 40.01 -9.83
CA ALA A 811 1.74 38.81 -10.42
C ALA A 811 0.30 39.02 -10.94
N VAL A 812 -0.44 40.01 -10.41
CA VAL A 812 -1.76 40.38 -10.93
C VAL A 812 -1.65 40.88 -12.38
N PRO A 813 -2.49 40.39 -13.32
CA PRO A 813 -2.35 40.68 -14.74
C PRO A 813 -2.37 42.18 -15.04
N GLY A 814 -1.47 42.63 -15.90
CA GLY A 814 -1.43 44.03 -16.37
C GLY A 814 -0.86 45.04 -15.37
N LEU A 815 -0.67 44.73 -14.09
CA LEU A 815 -0.01 45.63 -13.14
C LEU A 815 1.50 45.75 -13.44
N GLY A 816 2.26 44.69 -13.16
CA GLY A 816 3.72 44.74 -13.21
C GLY A 816 4.35 45.72 -12.21
N GLU A 817 5.68 45.75 -12.16
CA GLU A 817 6.45 46.49 -11.13
C GLU A 817 6.05 47.97 -10.98
N GLN A 818 5.81 48.68 -12.08
CA GLN A 818 5.55 50.13 -12.04
C GLN A 818 4.21 50.47 -11.38
N ARG A 819 3.13 49.75 -11.74
CA ARG A 819 1.78 49.97 -11.17
C ARG A 819 1.67 49.37 -9.77
N ALA A 820 2.32 48.23 -9.53
CA ALA A 820 2.47 47.67 -8.17
C ALA A 820 3.19 48.66 -7.24
N ALA A 821 4.28 49.30 -7.68
CA ALA A 821 4.96 50.35 -6.93
C ALA A 821 4.13 51.64 -6.74
N GLU A 822 3.10 51.87 -7.56
CA GLU A 822 2.15 52.97 -7.38
C GLU A 822 1.11 52.64 -6.31
N LEU A 823 0.52 51.46 -6.37
CA LEU A 823 -0.38 50.92 -5.33
C LEU A 823 0.30 50.84 -3.95
N LEU A 824 1.56 50.41 -3.88
CA LEU A 824 2.33 50.38 -2.63
C LEU A 824 2.60 51.78 -2.04
N ARG A 825 2.63 52.83 -2.87
CA ARG A 825 2.84 54.22 -2.41
C ARG A 825 1.55 54.95 -2.05
N GLY A 826 0.40 54.47 -2.51
CA GLY A 826 -0.91 55.08 -2.20
C GLY A 826 -1.45 54.71 -0.82
N ARG A 827 -0.91 53.65 -0.19
CA ARG A 827 -1.38 53.12 1.10
C ARG A 827 -1.32 54.13 2.26
N PRO A 828 -2.23 54.03 3.25
CA PRO A 828 -3.35 53.08 3.34
C PRO A 828 -4.49 53.41 2.36
N TYR A 829 -5.41 52.46 2.21
CA TYR A 829 -6.67 52.63 1.50
C TYR A 829 -7.78 52.36 2.52
N ASP A 830 -8.72 53.29 2.68
CA ASP A 830 -9.82 53.18 3.65
C ASP A 830 -11.12 52.74 2.94
N ASP A 831 -11.36 53.24 1.72
CA ASP A 831 -12.46 52.83 0.84
C ASP A 831 -11.92 52.26 -0.50
N ALA A 832 -12.69 51.41 -1.19
CA ALA A 832 -12.36 50.94 -2.54
C ALA A 832 -12.21 52.09 -3.57
N ALA A 833 -12.86 53.23 -3.32
CA ALA A 833 -12.75 54.45 -4.11
C ALA A 833 -11.42 55.21 -3.95
N ASP A 834 -10.58 54.86 -2.95
CA ASP A 834 -9.24 55.43 -2.78
C ASP A 834 -8.18 54.76 -3.68
N LEU A 835 -8.52 53.63 -4.32
CA LEU A 835 -7.60 52.92 -5.21
C LEU A 835 -7.26 53.77 -6.44
N PRO A 836 -5.97 53.95 -6.78
CA PRO A 836 -5.57 54.73 -7.94
C PRO A 836 -5.98 54.05 -9.24
N ASP A 837 -6.51 54.82 -10.20
CA ASP A 837 -6.74 54.34 -11.57
C ASP A 837 -5.40 54.05 -12.27
N VAL A 838 -4.98 52.80 -12.14
CA VAL A 838 -3.82 52.23 -12.82
C VAL A 838 -4.12 51.87 -14.28
N GLY A 839 -5.37 51.97 -14.76
CA GLY A 839 -5.78 51.56 -16.11
C GLY A 839 -5.74 50.04 -16.33
N VAL A 840 -6.20 49.27 -15.34
CA VAL A 840 -6.28 47.79 -15.32
C VAL A 840 -7.48 47.38 -14.44
N ASP A 841 -8.20 46.32 -14.80
CA ASP A 841 -9.27 45.73 -13.98
C ASP A 841 -8.67 44.99 -12.76
N ILE A 842 -8.31 45.75 -11.73
CA ILE A 842 -7.82 45.24 -10.44
C ILE A 842 -8.96 44.77 -9.52
N GLU A 843 -10.20 45.18 -9.79
CA GLU A 843 -11.39 44.82 -9.01
C GLU A 843 -11.72 43.31 -9.11
N ARG A 844 -11.15 42.59 -10.07
CA ARG A 844 -11.19 41.11 -10.07
C ARG A 844 -10.40 40.46 -8.93
N PHE A 845 -9.40 41.16 -8.39
CA PHE A 845 -8.38 40.57 -7.52
C PHE A 845 -8.22 41.30 -6.17
N LEU A 846 -8.07 42.63 -6.19
CA LEU A 846 -7.73 43.45 -5.02
C LEU A 846 -8.98 43.99 -4.31
N ALA A 847 -9.05 43.88 -2.97
CA ALA A 847 -10.09 44.49 -2.13
C ALA A 847 -9.50 45.34 -0.98
N VAL A 848 -10.33 46.17 -0.36
CA VAL A 848 -9.97 47.07 0.76
C VAL A 848 -10.63 46.58 2.07
N GLU A 849 -10.19 47.02 3.25
CA GLU A 849 -10.85 46.66 4.51
C GLU A 849 -12.32 47.14 4.51
N GLY A 850 -13.26 46.23 4.81
CA GLY A 850 -14.70 46.55 4.79
C GLY A 850 -15.36 46.55 3.40
N ASP A 851 -14.62 46.24 2.34
CA ASP A 851 -15.15 46.00 1.00
C ASP A 851 -15.93 44.67 0.99
N ASP A 852 -17.22 44.74 1.32
CA ASP A 852 -18.18 43.63 1.42
C ASP A 852 -18.52 43.08 0.02
N ARG A 853 -17.50 42.54 -0.64
CA ARG A 853 -17.63 41.69 -1.83
C ARG A 853 -18.20 40.36 -1.38
N GLY A 854 -19.50 40.41 -1.06
CA GLY A 854 -20.26 39.33 -0.46
C GLY A 854 -19.86 38.01 -1.09
N ASP A 855 -19.47 37.07 -0.22
CA ASP A 855 -18.62 35.92 -0.55
C ASP A 855 -18.92 35.29 -1.91
N VAL A 856 -17.91 34.69 -2.52
CA VAL A 856 -18.11 33.66 -3.53
C VAL A 856 -18.70 32.44 -2.80
N THR A 857 -19.97 32.55 -2.40
CA THR A 857 -20.52 31.79 -1.28
C THR A 857 -20.36 30.31 -1.52
N PRO A 858 -20.10 29.51 -0.47
CA PRO A 858 -20.22 28.06 -0.54
C PRO A 858 -21.55 27.74 -1.23
N ASP A 859 -21.48 27.05 -2.38
CA ASP A 859 -22.60 26.88 -3.31
C ASP A 859 -23.75 26.20 -2.55
N PRO A 860 -24.85 26.93 -2.23
CA PRO A 860 -25.88 26.39 -1.34
C PRO A 860 -26.59 25.24 -2.05
N ALA A 861 -26.38 24.03 -1.52
CA ALA A 861 -26.76 22.76 -2.15
C ALA A 861 -28.29 22.59 -2.30
#